data_AF-A0A8B8CMK6-F1
#
_entry.id   AF-A0A8B8CMK6-F1
#
_cell.length_a   1.000
_cell.length_b   1.000
_cell.length_c   1.000
_cell.angle_alpha   90.00
_cell.angle_beta   90.00
_cell.angle_gamma   90.00
#
_symmetry.space_group_name_H-M   'P 1'
#
loop_
_entity.id
_entity.type
_entity.pdbx_description
1 polymer ?
#
loop_
_entity_poly.entity_id
_entity_poly.type
_entity_poly.pdbx_seq_one_letter_code
_entity_poly.pdbx_strand_id
1 'polypeptide(L)'
;MDDASEKEKKSAEQNEKDQDTAGKKTPKTSKPGSGNRVSSGQKSPKGSKGEKGRSTPSKGNVKKAADEKKEEKKEDTPAPGEGDGEEGVPEGVVPIFLSSKTQEIFHCRCDEDVTEENPIKIITKQEILDDMRNRAAVCDFHPIKQEVIDYPTDEILVVYDYDFKYGQNFYCCITEEAKEKILNPQGPESGEGGAQEEEVVYTYIPPEPKDWVSLGSEKEIKEENVVENRRRIKVSVKRVRREFGAPYKFKDRNVADAKDGCIDCTSFDDRAFDLKKIELDKSIQSIPDFVDEGTQTDWKYPRNACTQYHPREFSQKEKEQLENSKNLQTVAESVTPRFELALQQNEIMDVFYIDWLHLGDADGNFGNKSDNHLKEYQSFTDLQFSKEKSITSIQWHPTIKGVVAVSVAEKMTFDERIDSAAKVIMTPSLILIWSFTDPIHPQLLLEAPDDIYSFQFCPSDPNIICGGCYNGQVVLWDISAHADRLKQPRGGNRNKKTNVLPGFEDPNALKTPIVRYCAVSSIENSHRAAITDIQWVPDHMEVSRMGVPQENKSMQACQIMTCAADYSVLFWDTRPPKGPGQLNLASKNEKSDKSLMGVPTTFKHLDLSWKPMLKVHLHKSEPGGDHAPVKFSISEKNGDRRAQRKDVSKATDATDMSRENAMGGGYYTNKPGSGKDKRTLQSVKTHFYVGTEDGEIVYVDWMPVKDQDTGKIVTPKPDFYNAIHDGPVNTVQRSPFFSDIILCVGGWTFTIWKEGVTTGPILQSCANPVKMTAGHWSPSRPSVFYIAKNDGSVDVWDLLDKTHEPTLTQSVSPAPITTIFPFQISQKQHLLAVGDNAGTLHILEIPWSLRQPTPNEVTGISNYFEREVKRRAFVVMRWDFRENEKRELEQEQKRKAGIAPNVILTDEEIEYRMKQEYQAYLDEESAFLRELGLLKEEDEPLPET
;
A
#
# COMPACT_ATOMS: atom_id res chain seq x y z
N MET A 1 -41.69 -40.90 -32.49
CA MET A 1 -42.16 -41.08 -33.88
C MET A 1 -40.97 -40.74 -34.75
N ASP A 2 -40.06 -41.68 -35.04
CA ASP A 2 -40.23 -43.11 -35.38
C ASP A 2 -40.96 -43.25 -36.74
N ASP A 3 -40.51 -44.08 -37.69
CA ASP A 3 -39.46 -45.12 -37.61
C ASP A 3 -38.77 -45.38 -38.97
N ALA A 4 -37.78 -46.27 -39.00
CA ALA A 4 -37.07 -46.79 -40.17
C ALA A 4 -38.02 -47.47 -41.20
N SER A 5 -37.67 -47.64 -42.48
CA SER A 5 -36.63 -48.55 -43.02
C SER A 5 -36.70 -48.48 -44.58
N GLU A 6 -35.94 -49.16 -45.45
CA GLU A 6 -35.54 -50.58 -45.64
C GLU A 6 -34.19 -50.63 -46.42
N LYS A 7 -33.23 -51.55 -46.23
CA LYS A 7 -33.19 -53.03 -46.38
C LYS A 7 -33.40 -53.56 -47.81
N GLU A 8 -32.36 -54.20 -48.38
CA GLU A 8 -32.35 -55.60 -48.87
C GLU A 8 -30.92 -56.04 -49.32
N LYS A 9 -30.48 -57.23 -48.83
CA LYS A 9 -30.03 -58.46 -49.54
C LYS A 9 -29.59 -58.36 -51.04
N LYS A 10 -28.74 -59.22 -51.64
CA LYS A 10 -28.22 -60.58 -51.30
C LYS A 10 -27.04 -61.01 -52.24
N SER A 11 -26.30 -62.07 -51.84
CA SER A 11 -25.61 -63.19 -52.60
C SER A 11 -25.52 -63.19 -54.16
N ALA A 12 -24.58 -63.85 -54.88
CA ALA A 12 -23.70 -65.00 -54.57
C ALA A 12 -22.60 -65.28 -55.67
N GLU A 13 -21.63 -66.18 -55.38
CA GLU A 13 -20.92 -67.11 -56.35
C GLU A 13 -20.06 -66.51 -57.51
N GLN A 14 -19.16 -67.17 -58.28
CA GLN A 14 -18.34 -68.43 -58.31
C GLN A 14 -17.23 -68.23 -59.43
N ASN A 15 -16.12 -68.97 -59.68
CA ASN A 15 -15.29 -70.04 -59.06
C ASN A 15 -13.91 -70.10 -59.82
N GLU A 16 -13.18 -71.23 -59.77
CA GLU A 16 -11.93 -71.63 -60.49
C GLU A 16 -10.60 -71.03 -59.96
N LYS A 17 -9.54 -71.75 -59.56
CA LYS A 17 -8.78 -72.96 -60.03
C LYS A 17 -7.63 -72.64 -61.02
N ASP A 18 -6.46 -73.28 -60.97
CA ASP A 18 -6.12 -74.63 -60.45
C ASP A 18 -4.70 -74.78 -59.80
N GLN A 19 -4.42 -76.02 -59.34
CA GLN A 19 -3.17 -76.73 -58.93
C GLN A 19 -1.79 -76.27 -59.50
N ASP A 20 -0.59 -76.57 -58.95
CA ASP A 20 -0.07 -77.05 -57.63
C ASP A 20 1.44 -76.59 -57.54
N THR A 21 2.54 -77.18 -57.00
CA THR A 21 2.94 -78.50 -56.43
C THR A 21 4.09 -78.38 -55.38
N ALA A 22 4.37 -79.46 -54.66
CA ALA A 22 5.23 -79.58 -53.47
C ALA A 22 6.78 -79.55 -53.61
N GLY A 23 7.47 -79.06 -52.55
CA GLY A 23 8.35 -79.96 -51.75
C GLY A 23 9.83 -79.62 -51.43
N LYS A 24 10.23 -80.06 -50.21
CA LYS A 24 11.59 -80.45 -49.72
C LYS A 24 12.65 -79.41 -49.29
N LYS A 25 12.92 -79.44 -47.97
CA LYS A 25 14.23 -79.64 -47.27
C LYS A 25 15.36 -78.58 -47.33
N THR A 26 15.90 -78.31 -46.13
CA THR A 26 17.25 -77.79 -45.81
C THR A 26 18.32 -78.91 -45.92
N PRO A 27 19.63 -78.78 -45.57
CA PRO A 27 20.41 -77.64 -45.01
C PRO A 27 21.85 -77.46 -45.61
N LYS A 28 22.74 -76.70 -44.91
CA LYS A 28 24.25 -76.73 -44.95
C LYS A 28 24.95 -76.07 -46.19
N THR A 29 26.24 -75.65 -46.20
CA THR A 29 27.27 -75.28 -45.16
C THR A 29 28.47 -74.52 -45.78
N SER A 30 29.19 -73.73 -44.96
CA SER A 30 30.67 -73.56 -44.88
C SER A 30 31.55 -72.95 -46.00
N LYS A 31 32.26 -71.86 -45.62
CA LYS A 31 33.73 -71.57 -45.80
C LYS A 31 34.31 -71.36 -47.24
N PRO A 32 35.58 -70.88 -47.39
CA PRO A 32 36.26 -69.74 -46.74
C PRO A 32 37.12 -68.87 -47.73
N GLY A 33 37.74 -67.76 -47.30
CA GLY A 33 38.89 -67.19 -48.06
C GLY A 33 39.34 -65.75 -47.74
N SER A 34 40.67 -65.53 -47.70
CA SER A 34 41.47 -64.27 -47.62
C SER A 34 41.16 -63.19 -48.68
N GLY A 35 41.57 -61.91 -48.57
CA GLY A 35 42.42 -61.20 -47.58
C GLY A 35 43.05 -59.90 -48.16
N ASN A 36 44.05 -59.30 -47.46
CA ASN A 36 44.74 -57.98 -47.72
C ASN A 36 44.00 -56.70 -47.25
N ARG A 37 44.62 -55.57 -46.84
CA ARG A 37 46.00 -55.23 -46.35
C ARG A 37 46.02 -53.83 -45.67
N VAL A 38 46.77 -53.65 -44.57
CA VAL A 38 47.88 -52.67 -44.30
C VAL A 38 47.73 -51.20 -44.82
N SER A 39 48.03 -50.07 -44.13
CA SER A 39 48.98 -49.75 -43.02
C SER A 39 48.66 -48.45 -42.21
N SER A 40 49.14 -48.46 -40.95
CA SER A 40 49.77 -47.42 -40.10
C SER A 40 50.44 -46.16 -40.73
N GLY A 41 50.71 -45.05 -40.01
CA GLY A 41 50.47 -44.72 -38.58
C GLY A 41 51.35 -43.56 -38.01
N GLN A 42 51.21 -43.25 -36.71
CA GLN A 42 52.05 -42.43 -35.77
C GLN A 42 52.85 -41.17 -36.24
N LYS A 43 52.65 -40.01 -35.59
CA LYS A 43 53.64 -39.34 -34.67
C LYS A 43 53.21 -37.97 -34.09
N SER A 44 53.80 -37.62 -32.94
CA SER A 44 53.86 -36.27 -32.29
C SER A 44 55.33 -35.73 -32.41
N PRO A 45 55.81 -34.59 -31.80
CA PRO A 45 55.22 -33.65 -30.82
C PRO A 45 55.64 -32.13 -30.90
N LYS A 46 55.18 -31.29 -29.93
CA LYS A 46 55.80 -30.06 -29.30
C LYS A 46 56.27 -28.84 -30.14
N GLY A 47 55.94 -27.60 -29.71
CA GLY A 47 56.82 -26.41 -29.96
C GLY A 47 56.32 -24.94 -29.74
N SER A 48 56.58 -24.36 -28.54
CA SER A 48 57.03 -22.95 -28.24
C SER A 48 56.40 -21.62 -28.79
N LYS A 49 55.94 -20.77 -27.83
CA LYS A 49 56.24 -19.32 -27.55
C LYS A 49 56.10 -18.15 -28.58
N GLY A 50 55.52 -17.03 -28.09
CA GLY A 50 55.81 -15.61 -28.48
C GLY A 50 54.77 -14.92 -29.39
N GLU A 51 54.58 -13.58 -29.45
CA GLU A 51 54.96 -12.47 -28.53
C GLU A 51 53.99 -11.24 -28.70
N LYS A 52 54.40 -9.98 -28.41
CA LYS A 52 53.50 -8.81 -28.14
C LYS A 52 53.29 -7.78 -29.29
N GLY A 53 52.16 -7.05 -29.24
CA GLY A 53 52.02 -5.65 -29.72
C GLY A 53 50.84 -5.36 -30.68
N ARG A 54 50.41 -4.11 -30.98
CA ARG A 54 50.62 -2.76 -30.38
C ARG A 54 49.78 -1.69 -31.16
N SER A 55 49.18 -0.68 -30.50
CA SER A 55 48.76 0.66 -31.05
C SER A 55 47.69 0.70 -32.17
N THR A 56 46.90 1.77 -32.49
CA THR A 56 46.64 3.15 -31.96
C THR A 56 45.28 3.71 -32.53
N PRO A 57 44.70 4.84 -32.03
CA PRO A 57 43.34 5.32 -32.37
C PRO A 57 43.24 6.58 -33.26
N SER A 58 42.02 6.96 -33.70
CA SER A 58 41.73 8.30 -34.30
C SER A 58 40.24 8.74 -34.30
N LYS A 59 39.99 10.00 -33.87
CA LYS A 59 39.08 11.08 -34.38
C LYS A 59 37.79 10.72 -35.19
N GLY A 60 36.63 11.39 -35.09
CA GLY A 60 36.22 12.64 -34.42
C GLY A 60 35.66 13.71 -35.42
N ASN A 61 34.63 14.50 -35.02
CA ASN A 61 33.87 15.59 -35.73
C ASN A 61 32.44 15.22 -36.26
N VAL A 62 31.45 16.15 -36.43
CA VAL A 62 31.04 17.39 -35.68
C VAL A 62 29.65 17.95 -36.13
N LYS A 63 28.81 18.40 -35.16
CA LYS A 63 27.70 19.41 -35.17
C LYS A 63 26.47 19.39 -36.14
N LYS A 64 25.39 19.98 -35.58
CA LYS A 64 24.16 20.64 -36.15
C LYS A 64 22.90 19.77 -36.33
N ALA A 65 21.66 20.30 -36.33
CA ALA A 65 20.95 21.36 -35.55
C ALA A 65 19.66 21.78 -36.30
N ALA A 66 18.63 22.27 -35.57
CA ALA A 66 17.35 22.82 -36.05
C ALA A 66 16.36 21.80 -36.69
N ASP A 67 15.03 22.04 -36.83
CA ASP A 67 13.97 22.81 -36.11
C ASP A 67 12.62 22.51 -36.83
N GLU A 68 11.39 22.64 -36.29
CA GLU A 68 10.82 22.57 -34.93
C GLU A 68 9.27 22.43 -35.06
N LYS A 69 8.57 21.76 -34.13
CA LYS A 69 7.11 21.92 -33.84
C LYS A 69 6.66 21.13 -32.59
N LYS A 70 5.72 21.67 -31.80
CA LYS A 70 5.20 21.06 -30.55
C LYS A 70 3.74 21.46 -30.23
N GLU A 71 2.87 20.46 -30.05
CA GLU A 71 1.51 20.44 -29.47
C GLU A 71 1.11 18.94 -29.37
N GLU A 72 0.44 18.37 -28.36
CA GLU A 72 -0.13 18.85 -27.08
C GLU A 72 0.24 17.88 -25.89
N LYS A 73 -0.46 17.97 -24.74
CA LYS A 73 -0.12 17.41 -23.42
C LYS A 73 -0.49 15.92 -23.20
N LYS A 74 0.21 15.22 -22.28
CA LYS A 74 -0.38 14.69 -21.03
C LYS A 74 0.64 14.12 -20.01
N GLU A 75 0.27 14.28 -18.72
CA GLU A 75 0.61 13.52 -17.49
C GLU A 75 2.06 13.06 -17.15
N ASP A 76 2.54 13.52 -15.98
CA ASP A 76 3.56 12.86 -15.14
C ASP A 76 2.92 11.73 -14.30
N THR A 77 3.59 10.64 -13.90
CA THR A 77 4.62 10.58 -12.83
C THR A 77 5.15 9.15 -12.66
N PRO A 78 6.36 8.98 -12.09
CA PRO A 78 6.64 7.82 -11.23
C PRO A 78 7.41 8.15 -9.94
N ALA A 79 7.00 7.54 -8.81
CA ALA A 79 7.77 7.35 -7.56
C ALA A 79 6.92 6.54 -6.55
N PRO A 80 7.51 5.91 -5.51
CA PRO A 80 8.93 5.75 -5.18
C PRO A 80 9.43 4.30 -5.37
N GLY A 81 10.74 4.08 -5.20
CA GLY A 81 11.32 2.73 -5.13
C GLY A 81 11.46 2.21 -3.71
N GLU A 82 11.56 0.88 -3.59
CA GLU A 82 12.19 0.23 -2.43
C GLU A 82 13.72 0.25 -2.57
N GLY A 83 14.44 -0.13 -1.52
CA GLY A 83 15.90 -0.09 -1.48
C GLY A 83 16.48 -1.22 -0.65
N ASP A 84 16.38 -2.45 -1.16
CA ASP A 84 17.04 -3.64 -0.61
C ASP A 84 17.64 -4.47 -1.76
N GLY A 85 18.98 -4.47 -1.87
CA GLY A 85 19.75 -5.35 -2.76
C GLY A 85 19.69 -5.06 -4.27
N GLU A 86 20.70 -4.39 -4.82
CA GLU A 86 21.01 -4.51 -6.25
C GLU A 86 21.61 -5.90 -6.54
N GLU A 87 20.77 -6.92 -6.70
CA GLU A 87 21.14 -8.09 -7.51
C GLU A 87 21.21 -7.61 -8.98
N GLY A 88 22.43 -7.33 -9.45
CA GLY A 88 22.67 -6.86 -10.80
C GLY A 88 22.13 -7.86 -11.83
N VAL A 89 21.40 -7.35 -12.83
CA VAL A 89 20.70 -8.13 -13.87
C VAL A 89 21.59 -9.28 -14.39
N PRO A 90 21.12 -10.55 -14.36
CA PRO A 90 21.91 -11.69 -14.80
C PRO A 90 22.48 -11.52 -16.21
N GLU A 91 23.75 -11.90 -16.37
CA GLU A 91 24.51 -11.69 -17.61
C GLU A 91 23.81 -12.36 -18.80
N GLY A 92 23.25 -11.53 -19.70
CA GLY A 92 22.49 -11.98 -20.87
C GLY A 92 20.96 -11.87 -20.80
N VAL A 93 20.42 -11.23 -19.76
CA VAL A 93 18.99 -10.87 -19.61
C VAL A 93 18.82 -9.35 -19.73
N VAL A 94 17.71 -8.88 -20.34
CA VAL A 94 17.34 -7.46 -20.43
C VAL A 94 15.88 -7.24 -20.03
N PRO A 95 15.56 -6.38 -19.05
CA PRO A 95 14.19 -6.03 -18.69
C PRO A 95 13.50 -5.21 -19.78
N ILE A 96 12.23 -5.49 -20.05
CA ILE A 96 11.44 -4.88 -21.12
C ILE A 96 10.00 -4.60 -20.65
N PHE A 97 9.50 -3.40 -20.95
CA PHE A 97 8.09 -3.08 -20.75
C PHE A 97 7.25 -3.58 -21.93
N LEU A 98 6.28 -4.47 -21.70
CA LEU A 98 5.30 -4.84 -22.74
C LEU A 98 3.94 -4.21 -22.42
N SER A 99 3.46 -3.35 -23.33
CA SER A 99 2.13 -2.74 -23.24
C SER A 99 1.02 -3.75 -23.50
N SER A 100 -0.20 -3.49 -23.01
CA SER A 100 -1.35 -4.39 -23.15
C SER A 100 -1.62 -4.82 -24.60
N LYS A 101 -1.44 -3.91 -25.57
CA LYS A 101 -1.62 -4.23 -27.01
C LYS A 101 -0.52 -5.17 -27.54
N THR A 102 0.70 -5.06 -27.03
CA THR A 102 1.78 -5.99 -27.37
C THR A 102 1.57 -7.34 -26.69
N GLN A 103 1.07 -7.36 -25.46
CA GLN A 103 0.66 -8.60 -24.77
C GLN A 103 -0.45 -9.34 -25.53
N GLU A 104 -1.42 -8.61 -26.09
CA GLU A 104 -2.46 -9.17 -26.97
C GLU A 104 -1.91 -9.76 -28.27
N ILE A 105 -0.97 -9.06 -28.93
CA ILE A 105 -0.38 -9.50 -30.21
C ILE A 105 0.44 -10.80 -30.06
N PHE A 106 1.13 -10.98 -28.93
CA PHE A 106 1.99 -12.15 -28.68
C PHE A 106 1.36 -13.21 -27.76
N HIS A 107 0.08 -13.06 -27.40
CA HIS A 107 -0.63 -13.93 -26.44
C HIS A 107 0.17 -14.12 -25.13
N CYS A 108 0.57 -13.01 -24.51
CA CYS A 108 1.24 -12.98 -23.23
C CYS A 108 0.60 -11.97 -22.26
N ARG A 109 -0.75 -11.97 -22.20
CA ARG A 109 -1.49 -11.21 -21.19
C ARG A 109 -1.14 -11.67 -19.78
N CYS A 110 -0.77 -10.70 -18.94
CA CYS A 110 -0.57 -10.90 -17.51
C CYS A 110 -1.84 -11.51 -16.88
N ASP A 111 -1.67 -12.52 -16.04
CA ASP A 111 -2.71 -13.22 -15.27
C ASP A 111 -3.78 -13.97 -16.11
N GLU A 112 -3.66 -14.00 -17.45
CA GLU A 112 -4.53 -14.78 -18.36
C GLU A 112 -3.74 -15.80 -19.20
N ASP A 113 -2.73 -15.36 -19.97
CA ASP A 113 -1.86 -16.24 -20.78
C ASP A 113 -0.61 -16.70 -19.99
N VAL A 114 -0.17 -15.90 -19.02
CA VAL A 114 1.10 -16.04 -18.29
C VAL A 114 0.88 -15.72 -16.81
N THR A 115 1.30 -16.62 -15.92
CA THR A 115 0.93 -16.61 -14.48
C THR A 115 2.14 -16.91 -13.59
N GLU A 116 1.98 -16.80 -12.27
CA GLU A 116 3.02 -17.16 -11.28
C GLU A 116 3.50 -18.62 -11.44
N GLU A 117 2.59 -19.57 -11.69
CA GLU A 117 2.91 -20.99 -11.90
C GLU A 117 3.53 -21.29 -13.29
N ASN A 118 3.31 -20.41 -14.27
CA ASN A 118 3.88 -20.54 -15.62
C ASN A 118 4.25 -19.16 -16.20
N PRO A 119 5.38 -18.57 -15.78
CA PRO A 119 5.78 -17.22 -16.17
C PRO A 119 6.45 -17.12 -17.54
N ILE A 120 6.56 -18.23 -18.29
CA ILE A 120 7.46 -18.34 -19.45
C ILE A 120 6.69 -18.33 -20.78
N LYS A 121 7.10 -17.45 -21.70
CA LYS A 121 6.63 -17.41 -23.10
C LYS A 121 7.82 -17.52 -24.06
N ILE A 122 7.67 -18.36 -25.09
CA ILE A 122 8.57 -18.38 -26.25
C ILE A 122 7.88 -17.62 -27.39
N ILE A 123 8.62 -16.70 -28.03
CA ILE A 123 8.16 -15.89 -29.17
C ILE A 123 9.17 -16.05 -30.30
N THR A 124 8.73 -16.14 -31.57
CA THR A 124 9.69 -16.24 -32.67
C THR A 124 10.25 -14.88 -33.06
N LYS A 125 11.52 -14.88 -33.47
CA LYS A 125 12.23 -13.73 -34.00
C LYS A 125 11.55 -13.12 -35.23
N GLN A 126 10.83 -13.92 -36.02
CA GLN A 126 10.12 -13.45 -37.21
C GLN A 126 8.87 -12.64 -36.86
N GLU A 127 8.06 -13.10 -35.90
CA GLU A 127 6.87 -12.36 -35.42
C GLU A 127 7.26 -11.00 -34.83
N ILE A 128 8.33 -10.95 -34.03
CA ILE A 128 8.86 -9.69 -33.47
C ILE A 128 9.36 -8.75 -34.59
N LEU A 129 10.04 -9.26 -35.62
CA LEU A 129 10.51 -8.45 -36.74
C LEU A 129 9.39 -7.95 -37.65
N ASP A 130 8.30 -8.70 -37.82
CA ASP A 130 7.12 -8.26 -38.57
C ASP A 130 6.25 -7.28 -37.77
N ASP A 131 6.14 -7.44 -36.45
CA ASP A 131 5.54 -6.41 -35.58
C ASP A 131 6.35 -5.09 -35.60
N MET A 132 7.68 -5.17 -35.58
CA MET A 132 8.56 -4.00 -35.80
C MET A 132 8.38 -3.35 -37.18
N ARG A 133 8.01 -4.09 -38.22
CA ARG A 133 7.70 -3.54 -39.55
C ARG A 133 6.33 -2.85 -39.56
N ASN A 134 5.34 -3.45 -38.91
CA ASN A 134 3.95 -2.98 -38.89
C ASN A 134 3.73 -1.78 -37.95
N ARG A 135 4.35 -1.78 -36.76
CA ARG A 135 4.19 -0.72 -35.74
C ARG A 135 5.38 0.25 -35.64
N ALA A 136 6.50 -0.03 -36.29
CA ALA A 136 7.69 0.84 -36.33
C ALA A 136 8.17 1.29 -34.94
N ALA A 137 7.93 2.55 -34.55
CA ALA A 137 8.31 3.12 -33.25
C ALA A 137 7.29 2.86 -32.12
N VAL A 138 6.17 2.19 -32.42
CA VAL A 138 5.10 1.79 -31.47
C VAL A 138 5.14 0.27 -31.22
N CYS A 139 6.28 -0.36 -31.50
CA CYS A 139 6.61 -1.73 -31.12
C CYS A 139 7.48 -1.68 -29.86
N ASP A 140 7.05 -2.30 -28.77
CA ASP A 140 7.75 -2.19 -27.47
C ASP A 140 9.14 -2.86 -27.49
N PHE A 141 9.39 -3.79 -28.42
CA PHE A 141 10.70 -4.40 -28.65
C PHE A 141 11.71 -3.48 -29.37
N HIS A 142 11.31 -2.29 -29.83
CA HIS A 142 12.19 -1.38 -30.58
C HIS A 142 13.50 -0.97 -29.86
N PRO A 143 13.55 -0.77 -28.52
CA PRO A 143 14.79 -0.45 -27.82
C PRO A 143 15.87 -1.54 -27.97
N ILE A 144 15.47 -2.82 -27.86
CA ILE A 144 16.37 -3.98 -27.98
C ILE A 144 16.52 -4.48 -29.43
N LYS A 145 16.14 -3.67 -30.42
CA LYS A 145 16.08 -4.08 -31.83
C LYS A 145 17.41 -4.57 -32.42
N GLN A 146 18.54 -3.99 -32.03
CA GLN A 146 19.85 -4.47 -32.48
C GLN A 146 20.17 -5.83 -31.88
N GLU A 147 19.92 -5.99 -30.59
CA GLU A 147 20.17 -7.20 -29.82
C GLU A 147 19.28 -8.37 -30.30
N VAL A 148 18.00 -8.11 -30.62
CA VAL A 148 17.08 -9.06 -31.27
C VAL A 148 17.54 -9.47 -32.68
N ILE A 149 18.14 -8.55 -33.44
CA ILE A 149 18.68 -8.84 -34.78
C ILE A 149 19.97 -9.69 -34.67
N ASP A 150 20.85 -9.38 -33.72
CA ASP A 150 22.14 -10.02 -33.54
C ASP A 150 22.06 -11.38 -32.80
N TYR A 151 20.99 -11.62 -32.04
CA TYR A 151 20.71 -12.91 -31.38
C TYR A 151 20.64 -14.06 -32.40
N PRO A 152 21.41 -15.16 -32.24
CA PRO A 152 21.63 -16.15 -33.30
C PRO A 152 20.45 -17.10 -33.57
N THR A 153 19.49 -17.20 -32.65
CA THR A 153 18.45 -18.24 -32.66
C THR A 153 17.08 -17.65 -33.02
N ASP A 154 16.23 -18.40 -33.73
CA ASP A 154 14.90 -17.94 -34.15
C ASP A 154 13.84 -17.90 -33.02
N GLU A 155 14.19 -18.38 -31.81
CA GLU A 155 13.31 -18.44 -30.64
C GLU A 155 13.86 -17.61 -29.47
N ILE A 156 13.13 -16.55 -29.11
CA ILE A 156 13.45 -15.65 -27.99
C ILE A 156 12.57 -16.03 -26.78
N LEU A 157 13.18 -16.08 -25.60
CA LEU A 157 12.49 -16.36 -24.34
C LEU A 157 12.12 -15.04 -23.65
N VAL A 158 10.83 -14.88 -23.35
CA VAL A 158 10.29 -13.75 -22.58
C VAL A 158 9.65 -14.31 -21.32
N VAL A 159 10.00 -13.75 -20.17
CA VAL A 159 9.52 -14.20 -18.85
C VAL A 159 8.82 -13.05 -18.14
N TYR A 160 7.68 -13.33 -17.53
CA TYR A 160 6.89 -12.41 -16.72
C TYR A 160 7.55 -12.21 -15.35
N ASP A 161 7.76 -10.96 -14.95
CA ASP A 161 8.39 -10.59 -13.68
C ASP A 161 7.31 -10.15 -12.68
N TYR A 162 6.59 -11.13 -12.13
CA TYR A 162 5.48 -10.90 -11.19
C TYR A 162 5.89 -10.04 -9.99
N ASP A 163 7.13 -10.23 -9.50
CA ASP A 163 7.71 -9.51 -8.37
C ASP A 163 8.36 -8.16 -8.77
N PHE A 164 8.39 -7.82 -10.07
CA PHE A 164 9.09 -6.65 -10.62
C PHE A 164 10.57 -6.54 -10.21
N LYS A 165 11.26 -7.68 -10.02
CA LYS A 165 12.66 -7.77 -9.56
C LYS A 165 13.64 -6.98 -10.43
N TYR A 166 13.37 -6.89 -11.74
CA TYR A 166 14.18 -6.11 -12.68
C TYR A 166 13.52 -4.78 -13.12
N GLY A 167 12.50 -4.32 -12.38
CA GLY A 167 11.89 -3.00 -12.54
C GLY A 167 11.02 -2.81 -13.79
N GLN A 168 10.66 -3.90 -14.49
CA GLN A 168 9.73 -3.94 -15.62
C GLN A 168 8.81 -5.16 -15.50
N ASN A 169 7.71 -5.21 -16.25
CA ASN A 169 6.75 -6.32 -16.17
C ASN A 169 7.24 -7.61 -16.87
N PHE A 170 8.22 -7.53 -17.78
CA PHE A 170 8.83 -8.70 -18.41
C PHE A 170 10.35 -8.55 -18.48
N TYR A 171 11.05 -9.66 -18.66
CA TYR A 171 12.45 -9.67 -19.12
C TYR A 171 12.65 -10.63 -20.29
N CYS A 172 13.59 -10.25 -21.15
CA CYS A 172 13.94 -10.94 -22.39
C CYS A 172 15.31 -11.60 -22.26
N CYS A 173 15.43 -12.86 -22.65
CA CYS A 173 16.71 -13.58 -22.66
C CYS A 173 17.38 -13.40 -24.02
N ILE A 174 18.52 -12.68 -24.05
CA ILE A 174 19.23 -12.31 -25.28
C ILE A 174 20.54 -13.11 -25.44
N THR A 175 20.75 -14.12 -24.59
CA THR A 175 21.83 -15.11 -24.77
C THR A 175 21.27 -16.53 -24.68
N GLU A 176 21.87 -17.42 -25.48
CA GLU A 176 21.59 -18.85 -25.45
C GLU A 176 21.85 -19.43 -24.05
N GLU A 177 22.93 -19.00 -23.39
CA GLU A 177 23.24 -19.38 -22.01
C GLU A 177 22.16 -18.98 -21.00
N ALA A 178 21.57 -17.77 -21.09
CA ALA A 178 20.49 -17.37 -20.19
C ALA A 178 19.21 -18.18 -20.47
N LYS A 179 18.88 -18.39 -21.75
CA LYS A 179 17.74 -19.23 -22.17
C LYS A 179 17.89 -20.65 -21.64
N GLU A 180 19.05 -21.28 -21.76
CA GLU A 180 19.29 -22.63 -21.24
C GLU A 180 19.31 -22.69 -19.70
N LYS A 181 19.90 -21.71 -19.00
CA LYS A 181 19.91 -21.66 -17.52
C LYS A 181 18.49 -21.56 -16.92
N ILE A 182 17.58 -20.83 -17.59
CA ILE A 182 16.19 -20.65 -17.14
C ILE A 182 15.32 -21.87 -17.50
N LEU A 183 15.55 -22.50 -18.67
CA LEU A 183 14.81 -23.70 -19.08
C LEU A 183 15.30 -24.99 -18.40
N ASN A 184 16.57 -25.05 -18.00
CA ASN A 184 17.21 -26.18 -17.30
C ASN A 184 18.03 -25.68 -16.09
N PRO A 185 17.40 -25.39 -14.94
CA PRO A 185 18.12 -25.04 -13.72
C PRO A 185 18.94 -26.23 -13.21
N GLN A 186 20.26 -26.22 -13.45
CA GLN A 186 21.16 -27.27 -12.97
C GLN A 186 21.37 -27.16 -11.46
N GLY A 187 21.08 -28.25 -10.73
CA GLY A 187 21.29 -28.33 -9.28
C GLY A 187 22.78 -28.25 -8.91
N PRO A 188 23.14 -27.52 -7.83
CA PRO A 188 24.53 -27.32 -7.44
C PRO A 188 25.17 -28.57 -6.81
N GLU A 189 26.50 -28.65 -6.89
CA GLU A 189 27.28 -29.69 -6.22
C GLU A 189 27.26 -29.52 -4.67
N SER A 190 27.09 -30.63 -3.96
CA SER A 190 27.70 -30.92 -2.64
C SER A 190 27.57 -29.86 -1.52
N GLY A 191 26.49 -29.91 -0.73
CA GLY A 191 26.38 -29.16 0.53
C GLY A 191 25.37 -29.76 1.53
N GLU A 192 25.80 -30.04 2.76
CA GLU A 192 25.04 -30.80 3.76
C GLU A 192 23.87 -30.02 4.44
N GLY A 193 22.69 -30.65 4.50
CA GLY A 193 21.90 -30.69 5.75
C GLY A 193 20.74 -29.70 5.94
N GLY A 194 19.51 -30.21 5.82
CA GLY A 194 18.28 -29.54 6.29
C GLY A 194 17.04 -30.16 5.65
N ALA A 195 16.15 -30.76 6.44
CA ALA A 195 15.00 -31.50 5.93
C ALA A 195 13.69 -30.68 5.99
N GLN A 196 12.88 -30.79 4.94
CA GLN A 196 11.42 -30.68 4.99
C GLN A 196 10.81 -31.63 3.95
N GLU A 197 9.56 -32.06 4.18
CA GLU A 197 8.94 -33.21 3.50
C GLU A 197 7.88 -32.77 2.49
N GLU A 198 8.09 -33.03 1.19
CA GLU A 198 7.05 -32.98 0.16
C GLU A 198 7.17 -34.19 -0.81
N GLU A 199 6.08 -34.55 -1.49
CA GLU A 199 5.91 -35.88 -2.12
C GLU A 199 6.70 -36.07 -3.43
N VAL A 200 7.94 -36.57 -3.32
CA VAL A 200 8.74 -36.96 -4.49
C VAL A 200 8.17 -38.23 -5.15
N VAL A 201 7.54 -38.07 -6.33
CA VAL A 201 7.23 -39.18 -7.24
C VAL A 201 8.52 -39.70 -7.87
N TYR A 202 9.11 -40.74 -7.28
CA TYR A 202 10.37 -41.35 -7.73
C TYR A 202 10.28 -41.92 -9.15
N THR A 203 10.74 -41.14 -10.14
CA THR A 203 10.96 -41.63 -11.50
C THR A 203 12.27 -42.41 -11.55
N TYR A 204 12.19 -43.74 -11.53
CA TYR A 204 13.34 -44.64 -11.53
C TYR A 204 14.11 -44.56 -12.87
N ILE A 205 15.35 -44.04 -12.82
CA ILE A 205 16.32 -44.11 -13.91
C ILE A 205 17.20 -45.35 -13.70
N PRO A 206 17.16 -46.36 -14.58
CA PRO A 206 18.01 -47.55 -14.44
C PRO A 206 19.49 -47.20 -14.69
N PRO A 207 20.44 -47.70 -13.86
CA PRO A 207 21.87 -47.49 -14.08
C PRO A 207 22.36 -48.27 -15.31
N GLU A 208 23.16 -47.62 -16.16
CA GLU A 208 23.74 -48.27 -17.34
C GLU A 208 24.78 -49.34 -16.95
N PRO A 209 24.76 -50.54 -17.58
CA PRO A 209 25.70 -51.60 -17.28
C PRO A 209 27.11 -51.26 -17.79
N LYS A 210 28.10 -51.35 -16.91
CA LYS A 210 29.53 -51.21 -17.25
C LYS A 210 30.12 -52.57 -17.62
N ASP A 211 31.06 -52.58 -18.56
CA ASP A 211 31.70 -53.81 -19.06
C ASP A 211 32.36 -54.66 -17.95
N TRP A 212 32.22 -55.98 -18.06
CA TRP A 212 32.80 -56.92 -17.11
C TRP A 212 34.33 -57.01 -17.26
N VAL A 213 35.05 -56.61 -16.21
CA VAL A 213 36.51 -56.72 -16.13
C VAL A 213 36.89 -58.05 -15.45
N SER A 214 37.34 -59.02 -16.26
CA SER A 214 37.77 -60.32 -15.75
C SER A 214 39.05 -60.22 -14.91
N LEU A 215 39.01 -60.75 -13.69
CA LEU A 215 40.16 -60.81 -12.76
C LEU A 215 40.85 -62.20 -12.72
N GLY A 216 40.62 -63.04 -13.72
CA GLY A 216 41.40 -64.27 -13.97
C GLY A 216 40.85 -65.57 -13.38
N SER A 217 39.99 -65.53 -12.36
CA SER A 217 39.39 -66.71 -11.69
C SER A 217 38.64 -67.66 -12.64
N GLU A 218 38.17 -67.16 -13.78
CA GLU A 218 37.49 -67.93 -14.82
C GLU A 218 38.28 -69.11 -15.38
N LYS A 219 39.60 -69.15 -15.17
CA LYS A 219 40.46 -70.22 -15.68
C LYS A 219 40.40 -71.46 -14.77
N GLU A 220 40.51 -71.26 -13.46
CA GLU A 220 40.41 -72.33 -12.46
C GLU A 220 39.02 -72.97 -12.48
N ILE A 221 37.96 -72.14 -12.58
CA ILE A 221 36.56 -72.58 -12.73
C ILE A 221 36.32 -73.43 -14.00
N LYS A 222 37.15 -73.26 -15.05
CA LYS A 222 37.11 -74.08 -16.28
C LYS A 222 37.95 -75.36 -16.17
N GLU A 223 38.94 -75.40 -15.28
CA GLU A 223 39.80 -76.57 -15.05
C GLU A 223 39.20 -77.54 -14.02
N GLU A 224 38.38 -77.06 -13.06
CA GLU A 224 37.58 -77.92 -12.15
C GLU A 224 36.27 -78.45 -12.76
N ASN A 225 35.85 -77.96 -13.92
CA ASN A 225 34.52 -78.25 -14.47
C ASN A 225 34.39 -79.71 -14.99
N VAL A 226 33.59 -80.54 -14.30
CA VAL A 226 33.50 -81.99 -14.56
C VAL A 226 32.71 -82.29 -15.85
N VAL A 227 33.42 -82.61 -16.94
CA VAL A 227 32.81 -82.96 -18.24
C VAL A 227 32.47 -84.45 -18.34
N GLU A 228 31.18 -84.80 -18.48
CA GLU A 228 30.72 -86.18 -18.64
C GLU A 228 31.05 -86.81 -20.00
N ASN A 229 32.27 -87.34 -20.15
CA ASN A 229 32.71 -88.04 -21.35
C ASN A 229 32.10 -89.45 -21.58
N ARG A 230 30.98 -89.79 -20.92
CA ARG A 230 30.31 -91.10 -21.00
C ARG A 230 28.92 -91.00 -21.64
N ARG A 231 28.65 -91.84 -22.64
CA ARG A 231 27.28 -92.00 -23.18
C ARG A 231 26.33 -92.55 -22.10
N ARG A 232 25.40 -91.72 -21.63
CA ARG A 232 24.32 -92.10 -20.69
C ARG A 232 23.38 -93.14 -21.34
N ILE A 233 22.99 -94.17 -20.59
CA ILE A 233 22.00 -95.17 -21.03
C ILE A 233 20.60 -94.62 -20.70
N LYS A 234 19.71 -94.52 -21.69
CA LYS A 234 18.31 -94.14 -21.48
C LYS A 234 17.42 -95.39 -21.38
N VAL A 235 16.92 -95.68 -20.18
CA VAL A 235 15.86 -96.68 -19.96
C VAL A 235 14.50 -96.02 -20.14
N SER A 236 13.56 -96.70 -20.81
CA SER A 236 12.20 -96.20 -21.06
C SER A 236 11.16 -97.20 -20.53
N VAL A 237 10.69 -96.97 -19.31
CA VAL A 237 9.56 -97.72 -18.74
C VAL A 237 8.25 -97.16 -19.32
N LYS A 238 7.35 -98.03 -19.76
CA LYS A 238 6.04 -97.68 -20.32
C LYS A 238 4.95 -98.57 -19.72
N ARG A 239 3.82 -97.97 -19.33
CA ARG A 239 2.63 -98.67 -18.83
C ARG A 239 1.45 -98.46 -19.78
N VAL A 240 0.57 -99.45 -19.91
CA VAL A 240 -0.55 -99.41 -20.87
C VAL A 240 -1.55 -98.32 -20.45
N ARG A 241 -1.94 -97.46 -21.41
CA ARG A 241 -2.74 -96.23 -21.16
C ARG A 241 -4.06 -96.49 -20.41
N ARG A 242 -4.69 -97.66 -20.59
CA ARG A 242 -5.94 -98.07 -19.91
C ARG A 242 -5.80 -98.33 -18.40
N GLU A 243 -4.58 -98.38 -17.87
CA GLU A 243 -4.29 -98.57 -16.45
C GLU A 243 -3.89 -97.28 -15.73
N PHE A 244 -3.74 -96.16 -16.45
CA PHE A 244 -3.54 -94.85 -15.82
C PHE A 244 -4.86 -94.41 -15.18
N GLY A 245 -4.82 -94.09 -13.88
CA GLY A 245 -6.00 -93.62 -13.13
C GLY A 245 -7.00 -94.71 -12.72
N ALA A 246 -6.75 -95.98 -13.03
CA ALA A 246 -7.59 -97.08 -12.54
C ALA A 246 -7.43 -97.23 -11.01
N PRO A 247 -8.53 -97.37 -10.24
CA PRO A 247 -8.47 -97.43 -8.77
C PRO A 247 -7.84 -98.74 -8.29
N TYR A 248 -6.53 -98.70 -7.99
CA TYR A 248 -5.77 -99.85 -7.55
C TYR A 248 -5.96 -100.07 -6.03
N LYS A 249 -6.69 -101.13 -5.66
CA LYS A 249 -6.76 -101.55 -4.25
C LYS A 249 -5.43 -102.20 -3.84
N PHE A 250 -4.58 -101.40 -3.21
CA PHE A 250 -3.40 -101.90 -2.50
C PHE A 250 -3.80 -103.00 -1.51
N LYS A 251 -2.95 -104.01 -1.41
CA LYS A 251 -3.01 -105.11 -0.44
C LYS A 251 -1.58 -105.35 0.02
N ASP A 252 -1.40 -105.56 1.32
CA ASP A 252 -0.13 -106.05 1.83
C ASP A 252 0.07 -107.48 1.34
N ARG A 253 0.96 -107.64 0.36
CA ARG A 253 1.30 -108.93 -0.25
C ARG A 253 2.60 -109.40 0.38
N ASN A 254 2.50 -110.35 1.30
CA ASN A 254 3.67 -110.90 1.97
C ASN A 254 4.58 -111.61 0.96
N VAL A 255 5.89 -111.62 1.22
CA VAL A 255 6.94 -111.96 0.24
C VAL A 255 6.81 -113.39 -0.32
N ALA A 256 6.21 -114.31 0.44
CA ALA A 256 5.95 -115.68 0.02
C ALA A 256 4.95 -115.81 -1.17
N ASP A 257 4.04 -114.85 -1.35
CA ASP A 257 2.94 -114.96 -2.33
C ASP A 257 3.28 -114.40 -3.72
N ALA A 258 4.57 -114.27 -4.06
CA ALA A 258 5.04 -113.79 -5.37
C ALA A 258 6.13 -114.70 -5.96
N LYS A 259 5.92 -115.19 -7.19
CA LYS A 259 6.85 -116.09 -7.88
C LYS A 259 8.16 -115.42 -8.33
N ASP A 260 8.17 -114.09 -8.33
CA ASP A 260 9.32 -113.22 -8.61
C ASP A 260 9.90 -112.62 -7.30
N GLY A 261 9.72 -113.35 -6.18
CA GLY A 261 10.41 -113.07 -4.92
C GLY A 261 11.93 -113.23 -5.04
N CYS A 262 12.67 -112.62 -4.11
CA CYS A 262 14.12 -112.47 -4.20
C CYS A 262 14.84 -113.82 -4.42
N ILE A 263 15.71 -113.88 -5.44
CA ILE A 263 16.65 -115.00 -5.60
C ILE A 263 17.72 -114.84 -4.53
N ASP A 264 17.74 -115.77 -3.57
CA ASP A 264 18.73 -115.80 -2.50
C ASP A 264 20.07 -116.29 -3.06
N CYS A 265 20.87 -115.34 -3.58
CA CYS A 265 22.15 -115.58 -4.23
C CYS A 265 23.25 -115.94 -3.21
N THR A 266 23.12 -117.13 -2.62
CA THR A 266 24.17 -117.74 -1.80
C THR A 266 25.51 -117.75 -2.56
N SER A 267 26.57 -117.32 -1.89
CA SER A 267 27.86 -117.02 -2.53
C SER A 267 28.58 -118.30 -2.97
N PHE A 268 28.58 -118.57 -4.28
CA PHE A 268 29.44 -119.56 -4.90
C PHE A 268 30.84 -118.97 -5.09
N ASP A 269 31.86 -119.63 -4.55
CA ASP A 269 33.27 -119.19 -4.55
C ASP A 269 33.92 -119.39 -5.94
N ASP A 270 33.54 -118.56 -6.91
CA ASP A 270 34.17 -118.55 -8.24
C ASP A 270 35.57 -117.90 -8.18
N ARG A 271 36.59 -118.76 -8.21
CA ARG A 271 38.01 -118.38 -8.19
C ARG A 271 38.50 -117.70 -9.48
N ALA A 272 37.64 -117.46 -10.47
CA ALA A 272 37.98 -116.70 -11.67
C ALA A 272 38.03 -115.16 -11.45
N PHE A 273 37.47 -114.64 -10.36
CA PHE A 273 37.34 -113.19 -10.12
C PHE A 273 38.35 -112.63 -9.09
N ASP A 274 39.63 -112.69 -9.43
CA ASP A 274 40.72 -112.08 -8.64
C ASP A 274 40.77 -110.54 -8.85
N LEU A 275 39.69 -109.86 -8.45
CA LEU A 275 39.53 -108.42 -8.59
C LEU A 275 40.35 -107.69 -7.52
N LYS A 276 41.45 -107.08 -7.97
CA LYS A 276 42.29 -106.19 -7.16
C LYS A 276 41.45 -105.13 -6.45
N LYS A 277 41.31 -105.28 -5.13
CA LYS A 277 40.49 -104.41 -4.29
C LYS A 277 41.21 -103.07 -4.06
N ILE A 278 41.08 -102.18 -5.04
CA ILE A 278 41.46 -100.76 -4.88
C ILE A 278 40.46 -100.15 -3.91
N GLU A 279 40.95 -99.61 -2.79
CA GLU A 279 40.11 -98.88 -1.84
C GLU A 279 39.57 -97.63 -2.53
N LEU A 280 38.26 -97.44 -2.44
CA LEU A 280 37.52 -96.44 -3.19
C LEU A 280 36.62 -95.67 -2.23
N ASP A 281 37.19 -94.63 -1.62
CA ASP A 281 36.46 -93.76 -0.70
C ASP A 281 35.21 -93.19 -1.37
N LYS A 282 34.09 -93.37 -0.68
CA LYS A 282 32.75 -92.99 -1.13
C LYS A 282 31.99 -92.32 0.00
N SER A 283 32.13 -91.00 0.08
CA SER A 283 31.20 -90.15 0.80
C SER A 283 29.81 -90.23 0.15
N ILE A 284 28.79 -90.58 0.92
CA ILE A 284 27.38 -90.50 0.51
C ILE A 284 26.78 -89.30 1.25
N GLN A 285 26.45 -88.25 0.50
CA GLN A 285 25.72 -87.09 1.02
C GLN A 285 24.21 -87.36 0.86
N SER A 286 23.50 -87.54 1.97
CA SER A 286 22.06 -87.88 1.98
C SER A 286 21.15 -86.63 2.00
N ILE A 287 21.61 -85.55 1.37
CA ILE A 287 20.90 -84.27 1.26
C ILE A 287 20.55 -84.12 -0.23
N PRO A 288 19.30 -83.75 -0.60
CA PRO A 288 18.98 -83.47 -1.99
C PRO A 288 19.81 -82.28 -2.49
N ASP A 289 20.23 -82.32 -3.76
CA ASP A 289 21.04 -81.25 -4.36
C ASP A 289 20.32 -79.90 -4.25
N PHE A 290 20.87 -78.98 -3.46
CA PHE A 290 20.36 -77.61 -3.35
C PHE A 290 20.74 -76.84 -4.61
N VAL A 291 19.73 -76.53 -5.44
CA VAL A 291 19.87 -75.59 -6.55
C VAL A 291 19.34 -74.23 -6.07
N ASP A 292 20.21 -73.22 -6.06
CA ASP A 292 19.88 -71.85 -5.65
C ASP A 292 19.51 -71.03 -6.90
N GLU A 293 18.23 -71.00 -7.26
CA GLU A 293 17.72 -70.28 -8.45
C GLU A 293 17.21 -68.88 -8.11
N GLY A 294 18.08 -67.87 -8.22
CA GLY A 294 17.68 -66.47 -8.16
C GLY A 294 16.82 -66.05 -9.36
N THR A 295 15.57 -65.66 -9.13
CA THR A 295 14.63 -65.24 -10.19
C THR A 295 14.45 -63.72 -10.22
N GLN A 296 15.05 -63.06 -11.22
CA GLN A 296 14.89 -61.63 -11.50
C GLN A 296 14.05 -61.45 -12.78
N THR A 297 12.87 -60.81 -12.69
CA THR A 297 12.05 -60.48 -13.88
C THR A 297 12.51 -59.19 -14.54
N ASP A 298 12.97 -59.33 -15.79
CA ASP A 298 13.27 -58.25 -16.72
C ASP A 298 11.97 -57.47 -17.07
N TRP A 299 11.77 -56.26 -16.53
CA TRP A 299 10.52 -55.50 -16.72
C TRP A 299 10.44 -54.85 -18.12
N LYS A 300 10.03 -55.65 -19.10
CA LYS A 300 9.83 -55.20 -20.48
C LYS A 300 8.47 -54.54 -20.65
N TYR A 301 8.44 -53.20 -20.62
CA TYR A 301 7.25 -52.40 -20.88
C TYR A 301 6.68 -52.69 -22.28
N PRO A 302 5.44 -53.20 -22.41
CA PRO A 302 4.80 -53.37 -23.70
C PRO A 302 4.37 -52.01 -24.26
N ARG A 303 5.07 -51.52 -25.29
CA ARG A 303 4.61 -50.35 -26.05
C ARG A 303 3.49 -50.79 -27.00
N ASN A 304 2.27 -50.34 -26.72
CA ASN A 304 1.13 -50.52 -27.61
C ASN A 304 1.39 -49.78 -28.94
N ALA A 305 1.45 -50.52 -30.04
CA ALA A 305 1.60 -49.97 -31.38
C ALA A 305 0.28 -50.11 -32.15
N CYS A 306 -0.34 -48.98 -32.51
CA CYS A 306 -1.53 -48.92 -33.34
C CYS A 306 -1.20 -48.31 -34.71
N THR A 307 -1.74 -48.89 -35.78
CA THR A 307 -1.61 -48.36 -37.15
C THR A 307 -2.93 -47.74 -37.59
N GLN A 308 -2.94 -46.41 -37.77
CA GLN A 308 -4.04 -45.68 -38.39
C GLN A 308 -3.73 -45.43 -39.87
N TYR A 309 -4.68 -45.75 -40.75
CA TYR A 309 -4.55 -45.47 -42.18
C TYR A 309 -5.11 -44.08 -42.48
N HIS A 310 -4.30 -43.20 -43.06
CA HIS A 310 -4.81 -41.95 -43.62
C HIS A 310 -5.44 -42.20 -44.99
N PRO A 311 -6.51 -41.48 -45.37
CA PRO A 311 -7.02 -41.51 -46.74
C PRO A 311 -5.92 -41.15 -47.74
N ARG A 312 -5.92 -41.78 -48.91
CA ARG A 312 -5.01 -41.37 -49.99
C ARG A 312 -5.38 -39.96 -50.44
N GLU A 313 -4.47 -39.01 -50.26
CA GLU A 313 -4.58 -37.70 -50.87
C GLU A 313 -4.39 -37.77 -52.40
N PHE A 314 -5.13 -36.94 -53.12
CA PHE A 314 -4.93 -36.71 -54.55
C PHE A 314 -3.66 -35.89 -54.78
N SER A 315 -2.86 -36.30 -55.77
CA SER A 315 -1.75 -35.49 -56.30
C SER A 315 -2.26 -34.14 -56.81
N GLN A 316 -1.42 -33.09 -56.83
CA GLN A 316 -1.80 -31.78 -57.39
C GLN A 316 -2.38 -31.91 -58.80
N LYS A 317 -1.77 -32.75 -59.65
CA LYS A 317 -2.27 -33.02 -61.01
C LYS A 317 -3.63 -33.74 -61.06
N GLU A 318 -3.97 -34.51 -60.03
CA GLU A 318 -5.27 -35.16 -59.90
C GLU A 318 -6.32 -34.15 -59.39
N LYS A 319 -5.94 -33.24 -58.46
CA LYS A 319 -6.77 -32.12 -58.01
C LYS A 319 -7.11 -31.17 -59.18
N GLU A 320 -6.10 -30.72 -59.92
CA GLU A 320 -6.26 -29.89 -61.13
C GLU A 320 -7.20 -30.53 -62.17
N GLN A 321 -7.15 -31.84 -62.36
CA GLN A 321 -8.06 -32.57 -63.27
C GLN A 321 -9.50 -32.67 -62.74
N LEU A 322 -9.69 -32.77 -61.43
CA LEU A 322 -11.01 -32.82 -60.79
C LEU A 322 -11.67 -31.43 -60.73
N GLU A 323 -10.89 -30.37 -60.47
CA GLU A 323 -11.33 -28.96 -60.47
C GLU A 323 -11.78 -28.52 -61.87
N ASN A 324 -11.07 -28.96 -62.91
CA ASN A 324 -11.47 -28.75 -64.31
C ASN A 324 -12.54 -29.75 -64.79
N SER A 325 -13.08 -30.62 -63.93
CA SER A 325 -14.13 -31.57 -64.32
C SER A 325 -15.50 -30.90 -64.32
N LYS A 326 -16.22 -31.05 -65.45
CA LYS A 326 -17.58 -30.49 -65.61
C LYS A 326 -18.56 -31.01 -64.56
N ASN A 327 -18.38 -32.25 -64.09
CA ASN A 327 -19.21 -32.85 -63.06
C ASN A 327 -19.11 -32.08 -61.74
N LEU A 328 -17.91 -31.64 -61.33
CA LEU A 328 -17.73 -30.86 -60.11
C LEU A 328 -18.30 -29.44 -60.28
N GLN A 329 -18.14 -28.84 -61.46
CA GLN A 329 -18.70 -27.52 -61.79
C GLN A 329 -20.24 -27.53 -61.71
N THR A 330 -20.91 -28.51 -62.32
CA THR A 330 -22.38 -28.65 -62.23
C THR A 330 -22.86 -28.94 -60.80
N VAL A 331 -22.08 -29.66 -59.99
CA VAL A 331 -22.38 -29.82 -58.55
C VAL A 331 -22.27 -28.47 -57.82
N ALA A 332 -21.21 -27.70 -58.03
CA ALA A 332 -21.04 -26.37 -57.43
C ALA A 332 -22.18 -25.41 -57.84
N GLU A 333 -22.55 -25.37 -59.12
CA GLU A 333 -23.69 -24.61 -59.64
C GLU A 333 -25.00 -25.01 -58.94
N SER A 334 -25.23 -26.31 -58.69
CA SER A 334 -26.43 -26.79 -57.99
C SER A 334 -26.47 -26.51 -56.48
N VAL A 335 -25.31 -26.29 -55.85
CA VAL A 335 -25.17 -26.08 -54.39
C VAL A 335 -25.11 -24.60 -54.05
N THR A 336 -24.58 -23.75 -54.94
CA THR A 336 -24.40 -22.31 -54.72
C THR A 336 -25.67 -21.61 -54.22
N PRO A 337 -26.89 -21.81 -54.80
CA PRO A 337 -28.10 -21.17 -54.30
C PRO A 337 -28.51 -21.56 -52.87
N ARG A 338 -28.06 -22.73 -52.37
CA ARG A 338 -28.28 -23.12 -50.96
C ARG A 338 -27.32 -22.40 -50.02
N PHE A 339 -26.09 -22.14 -50.48
CA PHE A 339 -25.11 -21.35 -49.75
C PHE A 339 -25.50 -19.87 -49.71
N GLU A 340 -25.95 -19.31 -50.84
CA GLU A 340 -26.48 -17.93 -50.91
C GLU A 340 -27.65 -17.73 -49.94
N LEU A 341 -28.61 -18.66 -49.90
CA LEU A 341 -29.75 -18.59 -48.98
C LEU A 341 -29.31 -18.63 -47.49
N ALA A 342 -28.33 -19.46 -47.15
CA ALA A 342 -27.80 -19.55 -45.78
C ALA A 342 -27.02 -18.29 -45.37
N LEU A 343 -26.25 -17.72 -46.30
CA LEU A 343 -25.53 -16.46 -46.08
C LEU A 343 -26.50 -15.29 -45.91
N GLN A 344 -27.51 -15.18 -46.78
CA GLN A 344 -28.57 -14.17 -46.66
C GLN A 344 -29.33 -14.30 -45.32
N GLN A 345 -29.65 -15.52 -44.87
CA GLN A 345 -30.32 -15.72 -43.58
C GLN A 345 -29.47 -15.21 -42.40
N ASN A 346 -28.15 -15.41 -42.42
CA ASN A 346 -27.25 -14.92 -41.39
C ASN A 346 -27.04 -13.39 -41.46
N GLU A 347 -27.00 -12.81 -42.67
CA GLU A 347 -26.84 -11.36 -42.87
C GLU A 347 -28.10 -10.56 -42.51
N ILE A 348 -29.30 -11.15 -42.67
CA ILE A 348 -30.58 -10.52 -42.32
C ILE A 348 -30.72 -10.31 -40.80
N MET A 349 -30.21 -11.22 -39.98
CA MET A 349 -30.27 -11.11 -38.51
C MET A 349 -29.25 -12.05 -37.84
N ASP A 350 -28.30 -11.49 -37.09
CA ASP A 350 -27.44 -12.28 -36.22
C ASP A 350 -28.22 -12.76 -34.98
N VAL A 351 -28.56 -14.05 -34.98
CA VAL A 351 -29.28 -14.73 -33.89
C VAL A 351 -28.42 -14.87 -32.63
N PHE A 352 -27.09 -14.68 -32.73
CA PHE A 352 -26.13 -14.80 -31.65
C PHE A 352 -25.67 -13.44 -31.11
N TYR A 353 -26.21 -12.32 -31.62
CA TYR A 353 -25.92 -10.99 -31.10
C TYR A 353 -26.52 -10.81 -29.70
N ILE A 354 -25.67 -10.76 -28.68
CA ILE A 354 -26.09 -10.56 -27.28
C ILE A 354 -26.11 -9.07 -26.97
N ASP A 355 -27.30 -8.44 -27.04
CA ASP A 355 -27.49 -7.03 -26.69
C ASP A 355 -26.89 -6.66 -25.32
N TRP A 356 -27.03 -7.56 -24.34
CA TRP A 356 -26.51 -7.41 -22.97
C TRP A 356 -24.99 -7.23 -22.87
N LEU A 357 -24.22 -7.62 -23.90
CA LEU A 357 -22.77 -7.40 -23.93
C LEU A 357 -22.39 -6.01 -24.46
N HIS A 358 -23.33 -5.32 -25.11
CA HIS A 358 -23.13 -4.02 -25.77
C HIS A 358 -23.95 -2.88 -25.14
N LEU A 359 -24.85 -3.18 -24.20
CA LEU A 359 -25.16 -2.24 -23.12
C LEU A 359 -23.92 -2.09 -22.23
N GLY A 360 -23.00 -1.21 -22.61
CA GLY A 360 -21.88 -0.82 -21.75
C GLY A 360 -22.37 -0.23 -20.42
N ASP A 361 -21.54 -0.33 -19.36
CA ASP A 361 -21.89 -0.12 -17.94
C ASP A 361 -22.64 1.19 -17.63
N ALA A 362 -23.95 1.18 -17.89
CA ALA A 362 -24.88 2.27 -17.67
C ALA A 362 -25.48 2.26 -16.25
N ASP A 363 -24.70 1.83 -15.26
CA ASP A 363 -24.91 2.20 -13.86
C ASP A 363 -23.60 2.05 -13.06
N GLY A 364 -22.79 3.11 -13.02
CA GLY A 364 -21.72 3.30 -12.02
C GLY A 364 -22.24 3.41 -10.56
N ASN A 365 -23.51 3.08 -10.36
CA ASN A 365 -24.25 3.05 -9.12
C ASN A 365 -24.15 1.70 -8.39
N PHE A 366 -23.26 0.80 -8.82
CA PHE A 366 -23.00 -0.52 -8.22
C PHE A 366 -22.26 -0.50 -6.86
N GLY A 367 -22.41 0.59 -6.11
CA GLY A 367 -22.39 0.49 -4.65
C GLY A 367 -23.61 -0.31 -4.21
N ASN A 368 -23.40 -1.46 -3.55
CA ASN A 368 -24.48 -2.19 -2.90
C ASN A 368 -25.30 -1.22 -2.03
N LYS A 369 -26.63 -1.35 -1.98
CA LYS A 369 -27.51 -0.38 -1.30
C LYS A 369 -27.28 -0.27 0.23
N SER A 370 -26.44 -1.12 0.80
CA SER A 370 -25.92 -1.07 2.17
C SER A 370 -24.65 -0.22 2.34
N ASP A 371 -23.90 0.06 1.28
CA ASP A 371 -22.50 0.53 1.31
C ASP A 371 -22.33 2.04 1.53
N ASN A 372 -23.39 2.76 1.90
CA ASN A 372 -23.35 4.18 2.27
C ASN A 372 -23.29 4.43 3.79
N HIS A 373 -23.24 3.39 4.62
CA HIS A 373 -23.14 3.50 6.07
C HIS A 373 -21.69 3.37 6.55
N LEU A 374 -21.38 3.95 7.72
CA LEU A 374 -20.10 3.71 8.40
C LEU A 374 -20.12 2.27 8.95
N LYS A 375 -19.20 1.40 8.52
CA LYS A 375 -19.13 0.01 9.02
C LYS A 375 -18.28 -0.03 10.28
N GLU A 376 -18.71 -0.68 11.34
CA GLU A 376 -17.82 -0.94 12.48
C GLU A 376 -16.70 -1.88 12.03
N TYR A 377 -15.45 -1.44 12.17
CA TYR A 377 -14.25 -2.21 11.81
C TYR A 377 -13.70 -2.93 13.04
N GLN A 378 -13.56 -2.21 14.17
CA GLN A 378 -13.05 -2.76 15.42
C GLN A 378 -13.40 -1.82 16.57
N SER A 379 -13.67 -2.36 17.77
CA SER A 379 -13.85 -1.57 18.99
C SER A 379 -12.89 -2.02 20.09
N PHE A 380 -12.39 -1.08 20.88
CA PHE A 380 -11.38 -1.28 21.92
C PHE A 380 -11.89 -0.80 23.27
N THR A 381 -11.93 -1.70 24.26
CA THR A 381 -12.30 -1.40 25.66
C THR A 381 -11.48 -2.30 26.57
N ASP A 382 -10.81 -1.73 27.58
CA ASP A 382 -10.10 -2.50 28.61
C ASP A 382 -10.84 -2.43 29.96
N LEU A 383 -10.97 -3.58 30.63
CA LEU A 383 -11.73 -3.72 31.87
C LEU A 383 -11.03 -3.12 33.11
N GLN A 384 -9.73 -2.82 33.04
CA GLN A 384 -8.94 -2.28 34.16
C GLN A 384 -8.65 -0.77 34.01
N PHE A 385 -8.39 -0.31 32.79
CA PHE A 385 -7.87 1.03 32.53
C PHE A 385 -8.85 1.97 31.83
N SER A 386 -9.73 1.48 30.94
CA SER A 386 -10.66 2.34 30.18
C SER A 386 -12.11 2.29 30.67
N LYS A 387 -12.59 1.13 31.13
CA LYS A 387 -13.98 0.95 31.61
C LYS A 387 -14.38 2.00 32.65
N GLU A 388 -15.57 2.56 32.47
CA GLU A 388 -16.18 3.60 33.31
C GLU A 388 -15.45 4.96 33.33
N LYS A 389 -14.32 5.10 32.64
CA LYS A 389 -13.65 6.39 32.39
C LYS A 389 -14.22 7.08 31.14
N SER A 390 -13.87 8.33 30.93
CA SER A 390 -14.27 9.11 29.75
C SER A 390 -13.07 9.24 28.80
N ILE A 391 -13.27 9.03 27.50
CA ILE A 391 -12.23 9.34 26.50
C ILE A 391 -12.22 10.86 26.28
N THR A 392 -11.07 11.50 26.44
CA THR A 392 -10.94 12.96 26.28
C THR A 392 -10.37 13.35 24.91
N SER A 393 -9.41 12.59 24.41
CA SER A 393 -8.71 12.87 23.15
C SER A 393 -8.28 11.57 22.48
N ILE A 394 -8.20 11.59 21.15
CA ILE A 394 -7.74 10.49 20.30
C ILE A 394 -6.70 11.05 19.34
N GLN A 395 -5.61 10.30 19.13
CA GLN A 395 -4.63 10.58 18.09
C GLN A 395 -4.23 9.28 17.40
N TRP A 396 -4.21 9.29 16.07
CA TRP A 396 -3.60 8.22 15.29
C TRP A 396 -2.08 8.37 15.27
N HIS A 397 -1.37 7.25 15.28
CA HIS A 397 0.08 7.28 15.14
C HIS A 397 0.45 7.66 13.69
N PRO A 398 1.26 8.72 13.46
CA PRO A 398 1.39 9.32 12.12
C PRO A 398 2.13 8.46 11.09
N THR A 399 3.00 7.53 11.51
CA THR A 399 3.74 6.62 10.59
C THR A 399 3.29 5.16 10.66
N ILE A 400 3.24 4.56 11.86
CA ILE A 400 2.76 3.19 12.06
C ILE A 400 1.24 3.12 11.87
N LYS A 401 0.80 2.50 10.77
CA LYS A 401 -0.62 2.30 10.44
C LYS A 401 -1.27 1.30 11.41
N GLY A 402 -2.53 1.53 11.78
CA GLY A 402 -3.28 0.66 12.69
C GLY A 402 -2.86 0.76 14.16
N VAL A 403 -2.13 1.82 14.55
CA VAL A 403 -1.85 2.17 15.95
C VAL A 403 -2.55 3.48 16.29
N VAL A 404 -3.28 3.48 17.41
CA VAL A 404 -4.11 4.61 17.86
C VAL A 404 -3.95 4.81 19.37
N ALA A 405 -3.72 6.06 19.77
CA ALA A 405 -3.59 6.46 21.16
C ALA A 405 -4.88 7.14 21.64
N VAL A 406 -5.23 6.90 22.91
CA VAL A 406 -6.45 7.40 23.56
C VAL A 406 -6.11 7.89 24.96
N SER A 407 -6.43 9.14 25.30
CA SER A 407 -6.36 9.63 26.69
C SER A 407 -7.69 9.38 27.39
N VAL A 408 -7.64 8.91 28.64
CA VAL A 408 -8.84 8.67 29.46
C VAL A 408 -8.76 9.42 30.79
N ALA A 409 -9.88 9.95 31.25
CA ALA A 409 -10.02 10.73 32.49
C ALA A 409 -11.18 10.22 33.37
N GLU A 410 -11.14 10.52 34.68
CA GLU A 410 -12.24 10.20 35.60
C GLU A 410 -13.49 11.05 35.32
N LYS A 411 -14.68 10.47 35.49
CA LYS A 411 -15.96 11.18 35.38
C LYS A 411 -16.32 11.82 36.72
N MET A 412 -15.78 13.00 36.97
CA MET A 412 -16.10 13.79 38.16
C MET A 412 -16.34 15.25 37.78
N THR A 413 -17.36 15.86 38.37
CA THR A 413 -17.46 17.32 38.44
C THR A 413 -16.32 17.89 39.29
N PHE A 414 -16.06 19.20 39.19
CA PHE A 414 -14.99 19.85 39.94
C PHE A 414 -15.11 19.63 41.45
N ASP A 415 -16.32 19.76 42.00
CA ASP A 415 -16.60 19.58 43.43
C ASP A 415 -16.40 18.13 43.87
N GLU A 416 -16.90 17.16 43.09
CA GLU A 416 -16.65 15.72 43.33
C GLU A 416 -15.17 15.36 43.25
N ARG A 417 -14.39 16.04 42.38
CA ARG A 417 -12.94 15.86 42.24
C ARG A 417 -12.17 16.43 43.43
N ILE A 418 -12.69 17.46 44.09
CA ILE A 418 -12.17 18.00 45.36
C ILE A 418 -12.48 17.04 46.51
N ASP A 419 -13.75 16.65 46.70
CA ASP A 419 -14.15 15.71 47.75
C ASP A 419 -13.46 14.35 47.60
N SER A 420 -13.24 13.91 46.35
CA SER A 420 -12.54 12.66 46.01
C SER A 420 -11.04 12.83 45.75
N ALA A 421 -10.41 13.97 46.09
CA ALA A 421 -9.03 14.28 45.69
C ALA A 421 -8.02 13.17 46.09
N ALA A 422 -8.22 12.51 47.24
CA ALA A 422 -7.40 11.39 47.66
C ALA A 422 -7.49 10.16 46.73
N LYS A 423 -8.68 9.88 46.15
CA LYS A 423 -8.86 8.84 45.12
C LYS A 423 -8.13 9.25 43.84
N VAL A 424 -8.33 10.49 43.39
CA VAL A 424 -7.75 11.04 42.15
C VAL A 424 -6.22 10.95 42.18
N ILE A 425 -5.58 11.36 43.29
CA ILE A 425 -4.13 11.30 43.48
C ILE A 425 -3.60 9.85 43.57
N MET A 426 -4.44 8.88 43.97
CA MET A 426 -4.08 7.46 44.03
C MET A 426 -4.29 6.71 42.70
N THR A 427 -5.17 7.21 41.81
CA THR A 427 -5.41 6.63 40.49
C THR A 427 -4.44 7.24 39.46
N PRO A 428 -3.53 6.46 38.85
CA PRO A 428 -2.69 6.98 37.78
C PRO A 428 -3.56 7.31 36.55
N SER A 429 -3.41 8.53 36.03
CA SER A 429 -3.96 8.95 34.74
C SER A 429 -3.12 8.37 33.60
N LEU A 430 -3.77 7.88 32.54
CA LEU A 430 -3.14 7.06 31.51
C LEU A 430 -3.53 7.48 30.09
N ILE A 431 -2.55 7.48 29.18
CA ILE A 431 -2.81 7.29 27.75
C ILE A 431 -2.69 5.80 27.44
N LEU A 432 -3.68 5.25 26.73
CA LEU A 432 -3.70 3.87 26.24
C LEU A 432 -3.29 3.88 24.76
N ILE A 433 -2.24 3.15 24.39
CA ILE A 433 -1.90 2.93 22.97
C ILE A 433 -2.38 1.55 22.55
N TRP A 434 -3.30 1.53 21.60
CA TRP A 434 -3.91 0.35 21.00
C TRP A 434 -3.31 0.05 19.63
N SER A 435 -3.42 -1.21 19.21
CA SER A 435 -3.05 -1.66 17.86
C SER A 435 -4.11 -2.60 17.35
N PHE A 436 -4.41 -2.56 16.05
CA PHE A 436 -5.37 -3.48 15.41
C PHE A 436 -4.97 -4.96 15.57
N THR A 437 -3.70 -5.23 15.91
CA THR A 437 -3.15 -6.56 16.18
C THR A 437 -3.59 -7.14 17.54
N ASP A 438 -4.03 -6.31 18.49
CA ASP A 438 -4.48 -6.72 19.83
C ASP A 438 -5.65 -5.82 20.28
N PRO A 439 -6.92 -6.19 19.97
CA PRO A 439 -8.08 -5.41 20.37
C PRO A 439 -8.48 -5.58 21.83
N ILE A 440 -7.92 -6.56 22.54
CA ILE A 440 -8.33 -6.93 23.90
C ILE A 440 -7.46 -6.18 24.93
N HIS A 441 -6.19 -5.92 24.61
CA HIS A 441 -5.26 -5.27 25.53
C HIS A 441 -4.42 -4.18 24.86
N PRO A 442 -4.25 -3.00 25.49
CA PRO A 442 -3.35 -1.97 24.96
C PRO A 442 -1.91 -2.48 24.91
N GLN A 443 -1.14 -2.03 23.92
CA GLN A 443 0.25 -2.44 23.73
C GLN A 443 1.23 -1.70 24.65
N LEU A 444 0.91 -0.44 24.97
CA LEU A 444 1.71 0.48 25.79
C LEU A 444 0.77 1.38 26.62
N LEU A 445 1.16 1.68 27.85
CA LEU A 445 0.48 2.62 28.75
C LEU A 445 1.43 3.79 29.04
N LEU A 446 0.96 5.04 28.96
CA LEU A 446 1.76 6.21 29.34
C LEU A 446 1.23 6.80 30.64
N GLU A 447 2.05 6.83 31.68
CA GLU A 447 1.73 7.36 33.01
C GLU A 447 1.86 8.89 33.03
N ALA A 448 0.83 9.56 33.54
CA ALA A 448 0.71 11.01 33.63
C ALA A 448 0.61 11.50 35.09
N PRO A 449 0.97 12.75 35.41
CA PRO A 449 0.86 13.29 36.77
C PRO A 449 -0.58 13.69 37.16
N ASP A 450 -1.46 13.93 36.19
CA ASP A 450 -2.88 14.26 36.35
C ASP A 450 -3.63 13.97 35.03
N ASP A 451 -4.97 14.01 35.02
CA ASP A 451 -5.80 13.63 33.88
C ASP A 451 -5.51 14.47 32.63
N ILE A 452 -5.42 13.81 31.48
CA ILE A 452 -5.04 14.43 30.19
C ILE A 452 -6.30 14.77 29.40
N TYR A 453 -6.40 16.01 28.94
CA TYR A 453 -7.54 16.50 28.16
C TYR A 453 -7.25 16.68 26.67
N SER A 454 -5.99 16.96 26.31
CA SER A 454 -5.52 16.98 24.93
C SER A 454 -4.06 16.52 24.84
N PHE A 455 -3.71 15.81 23.78
CA PHE A 455 -2.34 15.39 23.49
C PHE A 455 -2.14 15.26 21.97
N GLN A 456 -0.88 15.29 21.51
CA GLN A 456 -0.51 15.16 20.10
C GLN A 456 0.89 14.53 19.95
N PHE A 457 1.02 13.55 19.06
CA PHE A 457 2.32 13.06 18.56
C PHE A 457 3.07 14.21 17.86
N CYS A 458 4.39 14.29 18.03
CA CYS A 458 5.21 15.23 17.27
C CYS A 458 5.23 14.81 15.78
N PRO A 459 4.84 15.70 14.84
CA PRO A 459 4.79 15.33 13.41
C PRO A 459 6.16 15.07 12.78
N SER A 460 7.25 15.53 13.40
CA SER A 460 8.63 15.32 12.91
C SER A 460 9.33 14.11 13.53
N ASP A 461 8.95 13.72 14.76
CA ASP A 461 9.45 12.52 15.42
C ASP A 461 8.30 11.84 16.20
N PRO A 462 7.65 10.81 15.61
CA PRO A 462 6.52 10.13 16.22
C PRO A 462 6.82 9.48 17.58
N ASN A 463 8.09 9.33 17.96
CA ASN A 463 8.47 8.81 19.27
C ASN A 463 8.25 9.81 20.41
N ILE A 464 8.01 11.09 20.10
CA ILE A 464 7.77 12.14 21.08
C ILE A 464 6.27 12.47 21.13
N ILE A 465 5.69 12.44 22.32
CA ILE A 465 4.28 12.79 22.57
C ILE A 465 4.24 13.96 23.54
N CYS A 466 3.44 14.98 23.23
CA CYS A 466 3.13 16.08 24.14
C CYS A 466 1.67 16.00 24.59
N GLY A 467 1.39 16.26 25.87
CA GLY A 467 0.05 16.22 26.45
C GLY A 467 -0.17 17.28 27.52
N GLY A 468 -1.43 17.63 27.73
CA GLY A 468 -1.88 18.69 28.61
C GLY A 468 -2.75 18.14 29.74
N CYS A 469 -2.34 18.44 30.97
CA CYS A 469 -2.99 17.96 32.18
C CYS A 469 -4.08 18.91 32.68
N TYR A 470 -5.00 18.37 33.48
CA TYR A 470 -6.10 19.09 34.12
C TYR A 470 -5.61 20.20 35.07
N ASN A 471 -4.49 19.98 35.77
CA ASN A 471 -3.81 20.98 36.58
C ASN A 471 -3.07 22.10 35.80
N GLY A 472 -3.18 22.13 34.46
CA GLY A 472 -2.58 23.16 33.62
C GLY A 472 -1.10 22.93 33.24
N GLN A 473 -0.49 21.80 33.64
CA GLN A 473 0.88 21.45 33.24
C GLN A 473 0.95 20.80 31.85
N VAL A 474 2.08 21.01 31.16
CA VAL A 474 2.46 20.35 29.91
C VAL A 474 3.44 19.22 30.22
N VAL A 475 3.23 18.07 29.57
CA VAL A 475 3.98 16.82 29.82
C VAL A 475 4.51 16.25 28.50
N LEU A 476 5.73 15.71 28.55
CA LEU A 476 6.36 14.99 27.42
C LEU A 476 6.58 13.51 27.76
N TRP A 477 6.34 12.64 26.79
CA TRP A 477 6.77 11.24 26.80
C TRP A 477 7.67 10.94 25.60
N ASP A 478 8.55 9.97 25.80
CA ASP A 478 9.43 9.40 24.79
C ASP A 478 9.18 7.89 24.75
N ILE A 479 8.66 7.40 23.62
CA ILE A 479 8.31 5.99 23.40
C ILE A 479 9.34 5.24 22.55
N SER A 480 10.50 5.85 22.25
CA SER A 480 11.54 5.25 21.39
C SER A 480 11.99 3.87 21.84
N ALA A 481 12.15 3.66 23.15
CA ALA A 481 12.50 2.37 23.77
C ALA A 481 11.44 1.26 23.58
N HIS A 482 10.25 1.59 23.08
CA HIS A 482 9.15 0.67 22.81
C HIS A 482 8.63 0.71 21.36
N ALA A 483 9.24 1.51 20.48
CA ALA A 483 8.80 1.69 19.10
C ALA A 483 8.74 0.37 18.30
N ASP A 484 9.66 -0.57 18.54
CA ASP A 484 9.64 -1.88 17.88
C ASP A 484 8.54 -2.81 18.40
N ARG A 485 8.10 -2.64 19.65
CA ARG A 485 6.92 -3.35 20.20
C ARG A 485 5.62 -2.84 19.59
N LEU A 486 5.57 -1.58 19.14
CA LEU A 486 4.42 -1.02 18.42
C LEU A 486 4.33 -1.49 16.95
N LYS A 487 5.44 -1.97 16.38
CA LYS A 487 5.48 -2.55 15.02
C LYS A 487 5.21 -4.06 15.01
N GLN A 488 5.57 -4.79 16.07
CA GLN A 488 5.46 -6.25 16.11
C GLN A 488 4.14 -6.73 16.75
N PRO A 489 3.49 -7.77 16.19
CA PRO A 489 2.38 -8.43 16.87
C PRO A 489 2.86 -9.12 18.16
N ARG A 490 1.98 -9.16 19.17
CA ARG A 490 2.23 -9.61 20.56
C ARG A 490 2.52 -11.12 20.65
N GLY A 491 3.68 -11.56 20.17
CA GLY A 491 4.12 -12.95 20.20
C GLY A 491 5.32 -13.32 19.32
N GLY A 492 5.71 -12.46 18.36
CA GLY A 492 6.71 -12.80 17.34
C GLY A 492 8.10 -13.22 17.85
N ASN A 493 8.45 -12.91 19.09
CA ASN A 493 9.79 -13.17 19.65
C ASN A 493 9.92 -14.51 20.42
N ARG A 494 8.92 -15.43 20.35
CA ARG A 494 8.87 -16.67 21.15
C ARG A 494 9.98 -17.70 20.81
N ASN A 495 10.74 -17.52 19.72
CA ASN A 495 11.71 -18.49 19.20
C ASN A 495 13.19 -18.30 19.62
N LYS A 496 13.53 -17.36 20.53
CA LYS A 496 14.91 -17.28 21.09
C LYS A 496 14.94 -17.27 22.62
N LYS A 497 15.03 -18.50 23.17
CA LYS A 497 15.33 -18.87 24.57
C LYS A 497 14.24 -18.56 25.61
N THR A 498 13.30 -19.50 25.77
CA THR A 498 13.12 -20.28 27.02
C THR A 498 12.11 -21.42 26.78
N ASN A 499 12.54 -22.68 26.90
CA ASN A 499 11.61 -23.79 27.07
C ASN A 499 11.13 -23.80 28.53
N VAL A 500 9.90 -23.33 28.77
CA VAL A 500 9.25 -23.39 30.08
C VAL A 500 7.98 -24.25 29.98
N LEU A 501 7.72 -25.04 31.02
CA LEU A 501 6.54 -25.90 31.08
C LEU A 501 5.25 -25.06 31.17
N PRO A 502 4.13 -25.50 30.57
CA PRO A 502 2.82 -24.89 30.78
C PRO A 502 2.50 -24.80 32.28
N GLY A 503 2.16 -23.59 32.76
CA GLY A 503 1.96 -23.29 34.19
C GLY A 503 3.15 -22.63 34.89
N PHE A 504 4.29 -22.43 34.22
CA PHE A 504 5.45 -21.66 34.71
C PHE A 504 5.76 -20.40 33.86
N GLU A 505 4.80 -19.91 33.06
CA GLU A 505 4.95 -18.62 32.37
C GLU A 505 4.97 -17.47 33.40
N ASP A 506 5.92 -16.54 33.28
CA ASP A 506 6.06 -15.40 34.20
C ASP A 506 4.84 -14.48 34.09
N PRO A 507 4.08 -14.23 35.18
CA PRO A 507 2.91 -13.34 35.15
C PRO A 507 3.20 -11.90 34.66
N ASN A 508 4.45 -11.43 34.73
CA ASN A 508 4.84 -10.14 34.16
C ASN A 508 5.00 -10.16 32.62
N ALA A 509 5.22 -11.31 31.98
CA ALA A 509 5.41 -11.37 30.52
C ALA A 509 4.16 -10.96 29.73
N LEU A 510 2.97 -11.22 30.29
CA LEU A 510 1.68 -10.79 29.75
C LEU A 510 1.36 -9.32 30.03
N LYS A 511 2.01 -8.71 31.04
CA LYS A 511 1.69 -7.37 31.54
C LYS A 511 2.02 -6.29 30.51
N THR A 512 1.18 -5.27 30.46
CA THR A 512 1.36 -4.10 29.59
C THR A 512 2.44 -3.18 30.18
N PRO A 513 3.46 -2.77 29.38
CA PRO A 513 4.49 -1.86 29.85
C PRO A 513 3.92 -0.46 30.10
N ILE A 514 4.33 0.14 31.22
CA ILE A 514 3.99 1.49 31.64
C ILE A 514 5.23 2.37 31.44
N VAL A 515 5.09 3.44 30.66
CA VAL A 515 6.13 4.43 30.37
C VAL A 515 5.83 5.69 31.16
N ARG A 516 6.81 6.16 31.94
CA ARG A 516 6.71 7.44 32.66
C ARG A 516 7.10 8.60 31.77
N TYR A 517 6.49 9.76 32.02
CA TYR A 517 6.86 11.02 31.38
C TYR A 517 8.35 11.32 31.57
N CYS A 518 8.96 11.97 30.57
CA CYS A 518 10.38 12.32 30.57
C CYS A 518 10.64 13.80 30.95
N ALA A 519 9.60 14.65 30.94
CA ALA A 519 9.62 15.99 31.53
C ALA A 519 8.20 16.52 31.80
N VAL A 520 8.04 17.31 32.88
CA VAL A 520 6.82 18.06 33.21
C VAL A 520 7.13 19.56 33.36
N SER A 521 6.19 20.43 32.98
CA SER A 521 6.36 21.89 33.08
C SER A 521 6.31 22.46 34.50
N SER A 522 6.93 23.63 34.70
CA SER A 522 6.92 24.34 35.99
C SER A 522 5.51 24.86 36.32
N ILE A 523 4.87 24.28 37.33
CA ILE A 523 3.45 24.56 37.67
C ILE A 523 3.15 26.05 37.89
N GLU A 524 4.06 26.80 38.51
CA GLU A 524 3.91 28.26 38.73
C GLU A 524 3.86 29.08 37.42
N ASN A 525 4.41 28.55 36.34
CA ASN A 525 4.62 29.23 35.05
C ASN A 525 3.78 28.59 33.93
N SER A 526 2.93 27.61 34.26
CA SER A 526 2.05 26.90 33.33
C SER A 526 0.64 27.50 33.33
N HIS A 527 -0.34 26.86 32.70
CA HIS A 527 -1.72 27.34 32.75
C HIS A 527 -2.32 27.19 34.16
N ARG A 528 -3.32 28.01 34.49
CA ARG A 528 -4.08 27.93 35.75
C ARG A 528 -5.35 27.07 35.68
N ALA A 529 -5.70 26.62 34.48
CA ALA A 529 -6.85 25.78 34.18
C ALA A 529 -6.42 24.60 33.30
N ALA A 530 -7.31 23.62 33.12
CA ALA A 530 -7.06 22.43 32.31
C ALA A 530 -6.67 22.80 30.87
N ILE A 531 -5.62 22.15 30.34
CA ILE A 531 -5.21 22.35 28.94
C ILE A 531 -6.19 21.62 28.03
N THR A 532 -7.05 22.39 27.37
CA THR A 532 -8.12 21.88 26.50
C THR A 532 -7.66 21.63 25.08
N ASP A 533 -6.58 22.26 24.63
CA ASP A 533 -6.02 22.04 23.28
C ASP A 533 -4.50 22.20 23.22
N ILE A 534 -3.86 21.40 22.36
CA ILE A 534 -2.43 21.40 22.09
C ILE A 534 -2.21 21.25 20.57
N GLN A 535 -1.34 22.08 20.01
CA GLN A 535 -0.90 21.96 18.61
C GLN A 535 0.62 22.17 18.51
N TRP A 536 1.31 21.26 17.82
CA TRP A 536 2.72 21.45 17.46
C TRP A 536 2.87 22.58 16.44
N VAL A 537 3.90 23.42 16.61
CA VAL A 537 4.28 24.42 15.60
C VAL A 537 4.88 23.69 14.38
N PRO A 538 4.48 24.06 13.14
CA PRO A 538 4.97 23.41 11.91
C PRO A 538 6.50 23.29 11.79
N ASP A 539 6.93 22.18 11.20
CA ASP A 539 8.32 21.74 11.03
C ASP A 539 9.28 22.82 10.51
N HIS A 540 8.81 23.63 9.55
CA HIS A 540 9.57 24.67 8.85
C HIS A 540 9.53 26.05 9.54
N MET A 541 8.72 26.22 10.58
CA MET A 541 8.54 27.49 11.30
C MET A 541 9.04 27.39 12.74
N GLU A 542 9.62 28.46 13.25
CA GLU A 542 9.82 28.66 14.69
C GLU A 542 9.46 30.09 15.09
N VAL A 543 8.74 30.23 16.20
CA VAL A 543 8.29 31.51 16.74
C VAL A 543 9.34 32.03 17.73
N SER A 544 9.76 33.28 17.53
CA SER A 544 10.66 33.99 18.42
C SER A 544 9.95 34.39 19.73
N ARG A 545 10.71 34.68 20.80
CA ARG A 545 10.17 35.28 22.05
C ARG A 545 9.43 36.62 21.84
N MET A 546 9.63 37.24 20.67
CA MET A 546 8.93 38.45 20.22
C MET A 546 7.75 38.17 19.29
N GLY A 547 7.22 36.93 19.23
CA GLY A 547 6.11 36.52 18.36
C GLY A 547 6.43 36.39 16.87
N VAL A 548 7.53 36.98 16.41
CA VAL A 548 7.98 36.96 15.00
C VAL A 548 8.27 35.53 14.52
N PRO A 549 7.66 35.05 13.41
CA PRO A 549 7.96 33.76 12.81
C PRO A 549 9.29 33.79 12.03
N GLN A 550 10.09 32.73 12.20
CA GLN A 550 11.40 32.55 11.59
C GLN A 550 11.50 31.16 10.93
N GLU A 551 12.36 31.04 9.93
CA GLU A 551 12.60 29.80 9.19
C GLU A 551 13.42 28.81 10.04
N ASN A 552 12.82 27.68 10.37
CA ASN A 552 13.42 26.65 11.20
C ASN A 552 14.41 25.79 10.41
N LYS A 553 15.70 26.15 10.48
CA LYS A 553 16.79 25.48 9.73
C LYS A 553 16.99 23.99 10.03
N SER A 554 16.38 23.43 11.09
CA SER A 554 16.42 21.99 11.37
C SER A 554 15.24 21.18 10.83
N MET A 555 14.20 21.83 10.27
CA MET A 555 12.99 21.18 9.73
C MET A 555 12.36 20.16 10.72
N GLN A 556 12.33 20.52 12.00
CA GLN A 556 11.86 19.67 13.10
C GLN A 556 10.92 20.47 14.01
N ALA A 557 9.69 19.99 14.18
CA ALA A 557 8.73 20.54 15.13
C ALA A 557 9.30 20.44 16.56
N CYS A 558 9.66 21.60 17.11
CA CYS A 558 10.36 21.73 18.40
C CYS A 558 9.71 22.78 19.31
N GLN A 559 8.55 23.31 18.91
CA GLN A 559 7.74 24.24 19.66
C GLN A 559 6.28 23.78 19.66
N ILE A 560 5.57 24.11 20.74
CA ILE A 560 4.20 23.66 21.02
C ILE A 560 3.38 24.87 21.45
N MET A 561 2.14 24.95 20.98
CA MET A 561 1.13 25.88 21.46
C MET A 561 0.12 25.13 22.35
N THR A 562 -0.28 25.73 23.46
CA THR A 562 -1.31 25.20 24.38
C THR A 562 -2.32 26.27 24.73
N CYS A 563 -3.59 25.91 24.94
CA CYS A 563 -4.61 26.80 25.51
C CYS A 563 -5.32 26.17 26.71
N ALA A 564 -5.84 27.03 27.58
CA ALA A 564 -6.70 26.69 28.70
C ALA A 564 -7.59 27.89 29.04
N ALA A 565 -8.68 27.67 29.80
CA ALA A 565 -9.61 28.72 30.25
C ALA A 565 -9.01 29.78 31.22
N ASP A 566 -7.68 29.98 31.23
CA ASP A 566 -6.97 31.02 32.00
C ASP A 566 -6.69 32.31 31.18
N TYR A 567 -7.56 32.57 30.21
CA TYR A 567 -7.53 33.71 29.27
C TYR A 567 -6.30 33.77 28.37
N SER A 568 -5.56 32.66 28.21
CA SER A 568 -4.28 32.68 27.51
C SER A 568 -3.93 31.46 26.67
N VAL A 569 -3.04 31.71 25.70
CA VAL A 569 -2.39 30.71 24.85
C VAL A 569 -0.89 30.82 25.08
N LEU A 570 -0.24 29.70 25.38
CA LEU A 570 1.19 29.64 25.73
C LEU A 570 1.98 28.93 24.64
N PHE A 571 3.14 29.49 24.29
CA PHE A 571 4.12 28.87 23.40
C PHE A 571 5.27 28.28 24.22
N TRP A 572 5.63 27.04 23.92
CA TRP A 572 6.69 26.28 24.58
C TRP A 572 7.76 25.89 23.55
N ASP A 573 9.00 25.69 24.00
CA ASP A 573 10.13 25.25 23.16
C ASP A 573 10.84 24.10 23.87
N THR A 574 11.04 22.97 23.18
CA THR A 574 11.63 21.75 23.79
C THR A 574 13.17 21.81 23.85
N ARG A 575 13.78 22.77 23.14
CA ARG A 575 15.24 22.86 22.97
C ARG A 575 15.90 23.49 24.21
N PRO A 576 17.12 23.07 24.58
CA PRO A 576 17.81 23.62 25.74
C PRO A 576 18.09 25.14 25.58
N PRO A 577 17.94 25.94 26.65
CA PRO A 577 18.03 27.40 26.58
C PRO A 577 19.45 27.87 26.27
N LYS A 578 19.62 28.53 25.11
CA LYS A 578 20.91 29.06 24.63
C LYS A 578 21.33 30.34 25.38
N GLY A 579 21.71 30.21 26.65
CA GLY A 579 22.20 31.31 27.48
C GLY A 579 23.71 31.57 27.31
N PRO A 580 24.16 32.84 27.23
CA PRO A 580 25.59 33.17 27.20
C PRO A 580 26.20 32.98 28.60
N GLY A 581 26.74 31.79 28.87
CA GLY A 581 27.41 31.49 30.14
C GLY A 581 27.44 30.02 30.55
N GLN A 582 26.67 29.13 29.90
CA GLN A 582 26.80 27.69 30.14
C GLN A 582 28.01 27.12 29.38
N LEU A 583 28.99 26.62 30.13
CA LEU A 583 30.11 25.83 29.60
C LEU A 583 29.59 24.50 29.04
N ASN A 584 30.15 24.07 27.90
CA ASN A 584 29.89 22.75 27.34
C ASN A 584 30.47 21.65 28.25
N LEU A 585 29.68 21.18 29.22
CA LEU A 585 29.95 19.96 30.00
C LEU A 585 29.72 18.66 29.19
N ALA A 586 29.73 18.77 27.86
CA ALA A 586 29.63 17.66 26.90
C ALA A 586 31.00 17.09 26.52
N SER A 587 31.87 16.84 27.51
CA SER A 587 33.00 15.91 27.36
C SER A 587 33.42 15.34 28.72
N LYS A 588 33.72 14.03 28.76
CA LYS A 588 34.13 13.26 29.95
C LYS A 588 33.10 13.18 31.09
N ASN A 589 32.08 12.35 30.92
CA ASN A 589 31.76 11.32 31.94
C ASN A 589 30.86 10.21 31.37
N GLU A 590 31.40 9.40 30.45
CA GLU A 590 30.81 8.09 30.14
C GLU A 590 31.09 7.10 31.29
N LYS A 591 30.31 7.23 32.36
CA LYS A 591 30.13 6.19 33.38
C LYS A 591 28.64 6.06 33.65
N SER A 592 28.07 5.00 33.10
CA SER A 592 26.68 4.53 33.21
C SER A 592 25.92 4.99 34.46
N ASP A 593 25.31 6.17 34.35
CA ASP A 593 24.33 6.65 35.32
C ASP A 593 23.05 5.82 35.10
N LYS A 594 22.84 4.80 35.94
CA LYS A 594 21.70 3.89 35.81
C LYS A 594 20.40 4.69 35.95
N SER A 595 19.49 4.55 35.01
CA SER A 595 18.20 5.24 35.05
C SER A 595 17.42 4.87 36.31
N LEU A 596 17.24 5.84 37.20
CA LEU A 596 16.35 5.70 38.36
C LEU A 596 14.91 5.52 37.83
N MET A 597 14.32 4.37 38.14
CA MET A 597 12.96 3.97 37.72
C MET A 597 12.69 3.88 36.21
N GLY A 598 13.73 3.75 35.36
CA GLY A 598 13.54 3.47 33.92
C GLY A 598 12.97 4.62 33.07
N VAL A 599 13.00 5.86 33.58
CA VAL A 599 12.54 7.05 32.84
C VAL A 599 13.52 7.41 31.70
N PRO A 600 13.05 7.74 30.48
CA PRO A 600 13.91 8.24 29.40
C PRO A 600 14.61 9.56 29.75
N THR A 601 15.88 9.71 29.39
CA THR A 601 16.70 10.88 29.79
C THR A 601 16.65 12.05 28.79
N THR A 602 15.90 11.92 27.69
CA THR A 602 15.93 12.79 26.50
C THR A 602 15.52 14.25 26.75
N PHE A 603 14.66 14.51 27.74
CA PHE A 603 14.19 15.87 28.08
C PHE A 603 14.46 16.28 29.54
N LYS A 604 15.43 15.64 30.21
CA LYS A 604 15.77 15.89 31.63
C LYS A 604 16.20 17.35 31.93
N HIS A 605 16.53 18.17 30.93
CA HIS A 605 16.80 19.61 31.07
C HIS A 605 15.55 20.49 31.13
N LEU A 606 14.36 19.95 30.85
CA LEU A 606 13.07 20.65 30.95
C LEU A 606 12.33 20.30 32.24
N ASP A 607 12.61 19.14 32.86
CA ASP A 607 11.78 18.62 33.94
C ASP A 607 11.69 19.59 35.14
N LEU A 608 10.46 19.83 35.60
CA LEU A 608 10.02 20.82 36.59
C LEU A 608 10.42 22.28 36.33
N SER A 609 11.14 22.56 35.24
CA SER A 609 11.84 23.81 34.97
C SER A 609 11.48 24.44 33.62
N TRP A 610 10.72 23.73 32.78
CA TRP A 610 10.15 24.22 31.53
C TRP A 610 9.21 25.41 31.79
N LYS A 611 9.34 26.45 30.97
CA LYS A 611 8.54 27.68 31.04
C LYS A 611 8.15 28.11 29.62
N PRO A 612 7.01 28.79 29.44
CA PRO A 612 6.61 29.30 28.14
C PRO A 612 7.56 30.40 27.65
N MET A 613 7.79 30.45 26.34
CA MET A 613 8.58 31.47 25.67
C MET A 613 7.77 32.74 25.33
N LEU A 614 6.47 32.59 25.08
CA LEU A 614 5.52 33.67 24.79
C LEU A 614 4.19 33.31 25.46
N LYS A 615 3.55 34.30 26.09
CA LYS A 615 2.15 34.23 26.56
C LYS A 615 1.33 35.21 25.74
N VAL A 616 0.33 34.70 25.04
CA VAL A 616 -0.70 35.47 24.35
C VAL A 616 -1.90 35.56 25.29
N HIS A 617 -2.35 36.77 25.63
CA HIS A 617 -3.50 37.00 26.51
C HIS A 617 -4.66 37.61 25.71
N LEU A 618 -5.87 37.08 25.88
CA LEU A 618 -7.01 37.37 25.01
C LEU A 618 -7.92 38.46 25.59
N HIS A 619 -7.46 39.71 25.47
CA HIS A 619 -8.16 40.87 26.03
C HIS A 619 -9.50 41.18 25.34
N LYS A 620 -10.54 41.39 26.14
CA LYS A 620 -11.84 41.89 25.65
C LYS A 620 -11.89 43.43 25.67
N SER A 621 -12.62 44.03 24.75
CA SER A 621 -12.77 45.50 24.67
C SER A 621 -13.82 46.09 25.61
N GLU A 622 -14.70 45.27 26.16
CA GLU A 622 -15.86 45.66 26.95
C GLU A 622 -15.68 45.30 28.45
N PRO A 623 -16.39 45.97 29.37
CA PRO A 623 -16.33 45.67 30.80
C PRO A 623 -17.09 44.38 31.16
N GLY A 624 -16.61 43.24 30.65
CA GLY A 624 -17.25 41.91 30.77
C GLY A 624 -16.30 40.74 31.09
N GLY A 625 -14.99 40.99 31.30
CA GLY A 625 -13.97 39.95 31.48
C GLY A 625 -13.24 39.60 30.18
N ASP A 626 -12.07 38.95 30.28
CA ASP A 626 -11.27 38.52 29.13
C ASP A 626 -11.81 37.20 28.52
N HIS A 627 -11.46 36.91 27.26
CA HIS A 627 -11.97 35.72 26.56
C HIS A 627 -11.26 34.43 27.04
N ALA A 628 -12.00 33.44 27.54
CA ALA A 628 -11.46 32.15 28.01
C ALA A 628 -11.34 31.12 26.85
N PRO A 629 -10.13 30.75 26.39
CA PRO A 629 -9.96 29.90 25.21
C PRO A 629 -10.07 28.40 25.52
N VAL A 630 -10.81 27.67 24.67
CA VAL A 630 -11.05 26.22 24.77
C VAL A 630 -10.44 25.45 23.58
N LYS A 631 -10.46 26.02 22.36
CA LYS A 631 -9.84 25.44 21.15
C LYS A 631 -9.19 26.52 20.30
N PHE A 632 -8.19 26.18 19.48
CA PHE A 632 -7.60 27.12 18.53
C PHE A 632 -7.22 26.48 17.19
N SER A 633 -6.85 27.29 16.18
CA SER A 633 -6.50 26.80 14.84
C SER A 633 -5.58 27.78 14.09
N ILE A 634 -4.30 27.42 14.00
CA ILE A 634 -3.28 28.19 13.26
C ILE A 634 -3.39 28.00 11.74
N SER A 635 -2.86 28.98 11.01
CA SER A 635 -2.85 29.08 9.54
C SER A 635 -1.99 28.01 8.85
N GLU A 636 -0.72 27.95 9.23
CA GLU A 636 0.28 27.06 8.64
C GLU A 636 0.11 25.60 9.11
N LYS A 637 0.41 24.64 8.24
CA LYS A 637 0.32 23.19 8.52
C LYS A 637 1.65 22.51 8.25
N ASN A 638 1.99 21.49 9.04
CA ASN A 638 3.22 20.70 8.84
C ASN A 638 3.30 20.18 7.39
N GLY A 639 4.44 20.40 6.75
CA GLY A 639 4.65 20.04 5.34
C GLY A 639 4.10 21.02 4.29
N ASP A 640 3.27 22.02 4.63
CA ASP A 640 2.89 23.06 3.66
C ASP A 640 4.05 24.04 3.46
N ARG A 641 4.75 23.90 2.33
CA ARG A 641 5.90 24.74 1.96
C ARG A 641 5.51 25.95 1.09
N ARG A 642 4.23 26.33 1.01
CA ARG A 642 3.76 27.53 0.27
C ARG A 642 4.41 28.81 0.79
N ALA A 643 4.65 28.91 2.09
CA ALA A 643 5.37 30.02 2.71
C ALA A 643 6.80 30.14 2.13
N GLN A 644 7.64 29.11 2.31
CA GLN A 644 9.00 29.07 1.78
C GLN A 644 9.07 29.35 0.27
N ARG A 645 8.14 28.80 -0.53
CA ARG A 645 8.12 29.02 -1.99
C ARG A 645 7.89 30.50 -2.38
N LYS A 646 6.97 31.21 -1.71
CA LYS A 646 6.68 32.63 -1.99
C LYS A 646 7.83 33.56 -1.58
N ASP A 647 8.47 33.28 -0.45
CA ASP A 647 9.61 34.07 0.01
C ASP A 647 10.90 33.77 -0.79
N VAL A 648 10.96 32.67 -1.56
CA VAL A 648 12.03 32.45 -2.55
C VAL A 648 11.79 33.23 -3.84
N SER A 649 10.59 33.22 -4.43
CA SER A 649 10.33 33.96 -5.68
C SER A 649 10.47 35.48 -5.50
N LYS A 650 10.04 36.04 -4.36
CA LYS A 650 10.29 37.45 -4.02
C LYS A 650 11.77 37.80 -3.84
N ALA A 651 12.66 36.82 -3.65
CA ALA A 651 14.10 37.06 -3.52
C ALA A 651 14.83 37.07 -4.87
N THR A 652 14.25 36.51 -5.93
CA THR A 652 14.82 36.55 -7.29
C THR A 652 14.41 37.79 -8.08
N ASP A 653 13.23 38.36 -7.80
CA ASP A 653 12.73 39.58 -8.48
C ASP A 653 13.20 40.88 -7.80
N ALA A 654 13.94 40.80 -6.70
CA ALA A 654 14.37 41.94 -5.88
C ALA A 654 15.67 42.61 -6.37
N THR A 655 15.78 42.85 -7.69
CA THR A 655 16.79 43.75 -8.26
C THR A 655 16.13 44.83 -9.11
N ASP A 656 16.46 46.08 -8.77
CA ASP A 656 16.06 47.35 -9.37
C ASP A 656 14.68 47.96 -9.04
N MET A 657 14.71 49.28 -8.88
CA MET A 657 13.62 50.28 -9.02
C MET A 657 12.24 50.03 -8.39
N SER A 658 12.08 50.38 -7.11
CA SER A 658 11.11 51.42 -6.67
C SER A 658 11.27 51.74 -5.18
N ARG A 659 11.06 53.01 -4.79
CA ARG A 659 11.28 53.47 -3.40
C ARG A 659 10.36 54.65 -3.04
N GLU A 660 9.05 54.43 -3.02
CA GLU A 660 8.13 55.45 -2.52
C GLU A 660 6.83 54.86 -1.93
N ASN A 661 6.30 55.57 -0.92
CA ASN A 661 4.92 55.56 -0.43
C ASN A 661 4.22 54.22 -0.14
N ALA A 662 4.55 53.64 1.02
CA ALA A 662 3.62 52.83 1.81
C ALA A 662 3.40 53.47 3.20
N MET A 663 2.46 54.43 3.27
CA MET A 663 2.06 55.09 4.52
C MET A 663 1.15 54.17 5.37
N GLY A 664 1.76 53.28 6.15
CA GLY A 664 1.08 52.41 7.12
C GLY A 664 1.99 52.14 8.31
N GLY A 665 1.61 52.62 9.50
CA GLY A 665 2.51 52.75 10.65
C GLY A 665 2.86 51.44 11.38
N GLY A 666 3.90 50.74 10.93
CA GLY A 666 4.49 49.57 11.63
C GLY A 666 5.97 49.78 11.98
N TYR A 667 6.28 50.09 13.24
CA TYR A 667 7.65 50.43 13.69
C TYR A 667 8.58 49.21 13.90
N TYR A 668 8.90 48.50 12.82
CA TYR A 668 9.95 47.47 12.80
C TYR A 668 11.10 47.85 11.85
N THR A 669 12.02 48.68 12.36
CA THR A 669 13.21 49.09 11.59
C THR A 669 14.16 47.91 11.37
N ASN A 670 14.38 47.53 10.11
CA ASN A 670 15.40 46.55 9.73
C ASN A 670 16.81 47.05 10.08
N LYS A 671 17.32 46.67 11.26
CA LYS A 671 18.73 46.77 11.64
C LYS A 671 19.23 45.38 12.08
N PRO A 672 20.17 44.74 11.35
CA PRO A 672 20.64 43.40 11.68
C PRO A 672 21.49 43.40 12.96
N GLY A 673 20.89 43.01 14.08
CA GLY A 673 21.53 42.95 15.39
C GLY A 673 22.34 41.67 15.61
N SER A 674 23.52 41.57 14.99
CA SER A 674 24.64 40.66 15.33
C SER A 674 24.25 39.29 15.93
N GLY A 675 23.67 38.39 15.12
CA GLY A 675 22.99 37.20 15.66
C GLY A 675 23.04 35.89 14.85
N LYS A 676 23.96 35.72 13.88
CA LYS A 676 24.06 34.55 12.97
C LYS A 676 22.70 34.18 12.36
N ASP A 677 22.28 35.01 11.42
CA ASP A 677 20.88 35.34 11.15
C ASP A 677 20.01 34.13 10.75
N LYS A 678 18.82 34.07 11.37
CA LYS A 678 17.69 33.27 10.91
C LYS A 678 16.84 34.12 9.98
N ARG A 679 16.30 33.52 8.92
CA ARG A 679 15.44 34.23 7.98
C ARG A 679 14.08 34.46 8.64
N THR A 680 13.58 35.69 8.61
CA THR A 680 12.19 35.98 9.01
C THR A 680 11.26 35.54 7.88
N LEU A 681 10.19 34.81 8.19
CA LEU A 681 9.18 34.42 7.21
C LEU A 681 8.14 35.54 7.09
N GLN A 682 8.09 36.22 5.95
CA GLN A 682 7.14 37.32 5.71
C GLN A 682 5.85 36.84 5.05
N SER A 683 5.85 35.64 4.47
CA SER A 683 4.67 35.01 3.87
C SER A 683 3.70 34.38 4.88
N VAL A 684 4.13 34.15 6.13
CA VAL A 684 3.37 33.45 7.17
C VAL A 684 2.31 34.37 7.79
N LYS A 685 1.09 33.86 7.96
CA LYS A 685 0.02 34.57 8.69
C LYS A 685 0.09 34.27 10.18
N THR A 686 0.32 35.28 11.01
CA THR A 686 0.39 35.18 12.48
C THR A 686 -0.97 35.25 13.19
N HIS A 687 -2.06 35.38 12.42
CA HIS A 687 -3.41 35.45 12.94
C HIS A 687 -4.03 34.06 13.02
N PHE A 688 -4.70 33.77 14.13
CA PHE A 688 -5.28 32.47 14.42
C PHE A 688 -6.70 32.59 14.96
N TYR A 689 -7.48 31.53 14.79
CA TYR A 689 -8.84 31.44 15.33
C TYR A 689 -8.82 30.74 16.68
N VAL A 690 -9.65 31.22 17.59
CA VAL A 690 -9.85 30.70 18.95
C VAL A 690 -11.34 30.56 19.20
N GLY A 691 -11.76 29.43 19.77
CA GLY A 691 -13.10 29.21 20.29
C GLY A 691 -13.09 29.28 21.82
N THR A 692 -14.07 29.96 22.40
CA THR A 692 -14.14 30.21 23.85
C THR A 692 -15.12 29.30 24.58
N GLU A 693 -15.06 29.32 25.92
CA GLU A 693 -16.03 28.64 26.79
C GLU A 693 -17.43 29.29 26.71
N ASP A 694 -17.48 30.60 26.47
CA ASP A 694 -18.72 31.39 26.35
C ASP A 694 -19.44 31.24 24.99
N GLY A 695 -18.90 30.46 24.05
CA GLY A 695 -19.46 30.28 22.70
C GLY A 695 -19.09 31.36 21.69
N GLU A 696 -18.13 32.23 22.03
CA GLU A 696 -17.54 33.21 21.12
C GLU A 696 -16.45 32.57 20.27
N ILE A 697 -16.40 32.92 18.98
CA ILE A 697 -15.19 32.78 18.16
C ILE A 697 -14.42 34.10 18.20
N VAL A 698 -13.10 34.02 18.29
CA VAL A 698 -12.17 35.15 18.37
C VAL A 698 -11.09 34.99 17.30
N TYR A 699 -10.76 36.06 16.60
CA TYR A 699 -9.69 36.13 15.60
C TYR A 699 -8.67 37.20 16.02
N VAL A 700 -7.41 36.79 16.15
CA VAL A 700 -6.37 37.58 16.83
C VAL A 700 -4.97 37.23 16.32
N ASP A 701 -4.08 38.21 16.31
CA ASP A 701 -2.65 38.05 16.04
C ASP A 701 -1.87 37.67 17.32
N TRP A 702 -0.97 36.68 17.25
CA TRP A 702 -0.07 36.37 18.37
C TRP A 702 1.13 37.32 18.49
N MET A 703 1.43 38.15 17.48
CA MET A 703 2.55 39.09 17.51
C MET A 703 2.29 40.20 18.55
N PRO A 704 3.09 40.28 19.63
CA PRO A 704 2.86 41.25 20.68
C PRO A 704 3.26 42.66 20.22
N VAL A 705 2.37 43.62 20.44
CA VAL A 705 2.51 45.02 20.05
C VAL A 705 3.01 45.83 21.25
N LYS A 706 3.70 46.95 20.99
CA LYS A 706 3.95 47.94 22.05
C LYS A 706 2.72 48.79 22.24
N ASP A 707 2.11 48.70 23.41
CA ASP A 707 1.08 49.62 23.86
C ASP A 707 1.62 51.05 23.87
N GLN A 708 0.85 51.99 23.33
CA GLN A 708 1.26 53.38 23.17
C GLN A 708 1.21 54.14 24.50
N ASP A 709 0.29 53.78 25.40
CA ASP A 709 0.07 54.48 26.67
C ASP A 709 1.04 54.01 27.77
N THR A 710 1.24 52.70 27.92
CA THR A 710 2.14 52.15 28.96
C THR A 710 3.54 51.79 28.47
N GLY A 711 3.79 51.80 27.17
CA GLY A 711 5.07 51.39 26.56
C GLY A 711 5.40 49.90 26.73
N LYS A 712 4.51 49.11 27.33
CA LYS A 712 4.67 47.68 27.56
C LYS A 712 4.48 46.90 26.26
N ILE A 713 5.11 45.74 26.19
CA ILE A 713 4.85 44.73 25.16
C ILE A 713 3.64 43.93 25.65
N VAL A 714 2.52 44.03 24.93
CA VAL A 714 1.22 43.43 25.25
C VAL A 714 0.69 42.71 24.01
N THR A 715 -0.23 41.77 24.15
CA THR A 715 -0.96 41.25 22.98
C THR A 715 -1.81 42.35 22.34
N PRO A 716 -2.01 42.31 21.00
CA PRO A 716 -3.02 43.12 20.36
C PRO A 716 -4.42 42.71 20.87
N LYS A 717 -5.38 43.63 20.75
CA LYS A 717 -6.80 43.28 20.90
C LYS A 717 -7.21 42.40 19.72
N PRO A 718 -8.20 41.50 19.87
CA PRO A 718 -8.76 40.77 18.74
C PRO A 718 -9.26 41.72 17.64
N ASP A 719 -8.98 41.40 16.38
CA ASP A 719 -9.52 42.16 15.24
C ASP A 719 -11.04 41.97 15.12
N PHE A 720 -11.51 40.80 15.57
CA PHE A 720 -12.89 40.36 15.46
C PHE A 720 -13.21 39.30 16.51
N TYR A 721 -14.38 39.43 17.15
CA TYR A 721 -15.00 38.36 17.94
C TYR A 721 -16.50 38.31 17.69
N ASN A 722 -17.14 37.16 17.88
CA ASN A 722 -18.58 37.00 17.67
C ASN A 722 -19.17 35.84 18.49
N ALA A 723 -20.22 36.14 19.26
CA ALA A 723 -20.97 35.19 20.08
C ALA A 723 -22.11 34.56 19.26
N ILE A 724 -21.89 33.36 18.72
CA ILE A 724 -22.88 32.64 17.89
C ILE A 724 -23.22 31.26 18.45
N HIS A 725 -22.29 30.61 19.16
CA HIS A 725 -22.56 29.33 19.80
C HIS A 725 -23.21 29.54 21.17
N ASP A 726 -24.16 28.67 21.50
CA ASP A 726 -24.96 28.66 22.72
C ASP A 726 -24.35 27.75 23.79
N GLY A 727 -23.03 27.87 23.95
CA GLY A 727 -22.18 27.10 24.86
C GLY A 727 -20.76 26.89 24.32
N PRO A 728 -19.89 26.20 25.08
CA PRO A 728 -18.47 26.10 24.77
C PRO A 728 -18.18 25.55 23.37
N VAL A 729 -17.17 26.15 22.73
CA VAL A 729 -16.68 25.74 21.42
C VAL A 729 -15.75 24.53 21.56
N ASN A 730 -16.29 23.35 21.28
CA ASN A 730 -15.59 22.07 21.41
C ASN A 730 -14.65 21.77 20.23
N THR A 731 -14.78 22.48 19.11
CA THR A 731 -13.94 22.29 17.92
C THR A 731 -13.76 23.60 17.15
N VAL A 732 -12.51 23.93 16.82
CA VAL A 732 -12.16 24.93 15.79
C VAL A 732 -11.12 24.29 14.87
N GLN A 733 -11.43 24.13 13.57
CA GLN A 733 -10.53 23.44 12.64
C GLN A 733 -10.53 24.04 11.23
N ARG A 734 -9.36 24.43 10.72
CA ARG A 734 -9.16 24.83 9.31
C ARG A 734 -9.24 23.63 8.37
N SER A 735 -9.97 23.77 7.27
CA SER A 735 -10.13 22.73 6.23
C SER A 735 -8.76 22.18 5.76
N PRO A 736 -8.63 20.86 5.49
CA PRO A 736 -7.43 20.29 4.88
C PRO A 736 -7.10 20.89 3.51
N PHE A 737 -8.11 21.34 2.77
CA PHE A 737 -7.99 21.80 1.38
C PHE A 737 -7.91 23.33 1.26
N PHE A 738 -8.61 24.05 2.13
CA PHE A 738 -8.73 25.51 2.11
C PHE A 738 -8.12 26.12 3.38
N SER A 739 -7.01 26.85 3.22
CA SER A 739 -6.31 27.52 4.33
C SER A 739 -7.16 28.59 5.02
N ASP A 740 -8.12 29.15 4.31
CA ASP A 740 -8.99 30.27 4.70
C ASP A 740 -10.36 29.85 5.22
N ILE A 741 -10.74 28.56 5.18
CA ILE A 741 -12.04 28.06 5.66
C ILE A 741 -11.90 27.34 7.00
N ILE A 742 -12.76 27.68 7.97
CA ILE A 742 -12.72 27.18 9.35
C ILE A 742 -14.08 26.61 9.74
N LEU A 743 -14.12 25.37 10.24
CA LEU A 743 -15.27 24.77 10.92
C LEU A 743 -15.19 25.09 12.41
N CYS A 744 -16.29 25.54 12.99
CA CYS A 744 -16.46 25.82 14.41
C CYS A 744 -17.71 25.10 14.92
N VAL A 745 -17.57 24.32 16.01
CA VAL A 745 -18.67 23.52 16.59
C VAL A 745 -18.76 23.82 18.08
N GLY A 746 -19.94 24.22 18.55
CA GLY A 746 -20.17 24.61 19.95
C GLY A 746 -21.66 24.68 20.27
N GLY A 747 -22.01 24.34 21.51
CA GLY A 747 -23.41 24.28 21.95
C GLY A 747 -24.25 23.29 21.11
N TRP A 748 -25.30 23.79 20.46
CA TRP A 748 -26.26 23.04 19.65
C TRP A 748 -26.15 23.36 18.15
N THR A 749 -25.09 24.06 17.72
CA THR A 749 -24.88 24.53 16.34
C THR A 749 -23.45 24.32 15.84
N PHE A 750 -23.29 24.24 14.51
CA PHE A 750 -22.00 24.43 13.85
C PHE A 750 -22.04 25.65 12.93
N THR A 751 -20.87 26.26 12.73
CA THR A 751 -20.66 27.40 11.85
C THR A 751 -19.43 27.19 10.98
N ILE A 752 -19.46 27.68 9.74
CA ILE A 752 -18.31 27.68 8.83
C ILE A 752 -17.95 29.13 8.52
N TRP A 753 -16.69 29.46 8.77
CA TRP A 753 -16.11 30.80 8.67
C TRP A 753 -15.14 30.90 7.51
N LYS A 754 -14.87 32.13 7.05
CA LYS A 754 -13.81 32.43 6.10
C LYS A 754 -12.94 33.58 6.59
N GLU A 755 -11.63 33.39 6.46
CA GLU A 755 -10.64 34.40 6.82
C GLU A 755 -10.82 35.67 5.99
N GLY A 756 -10.80 36.84 6.65
CA GLY A 756 -11.11 38.13 6.05
C GLY A 756 -12.60 38.48 5.96
N VAL A 757 -13.52 37.59 6.35
CA VAL A 757 -14.97 37.87 6.36
C VAL A 757 -15.45 38.16 7.80
N THR A 758 -15.34 39.42 8.22
CA THR A 758 -15.74 39.89 9.55
C THR A 758 -17.25 40.09 9.73
N THR A 759 -18.05 39.95 8.66
CA THR A 759 -19.53 40.08 8.74
C THR A 759 -20.22 38.84 9.33
N GLY A 760 -19.47 37.79 9.69
CA GLY A 760 -19.95 36.57 10.36
C GLY A 760 -19.83 35.29 9.50
N PRO A 761 -20.38 34.15 9.95
CA PRO A 761 -20.10 32.84 9.36
C PRO A 761 -20.80 32.67 8.00
N ILE A 762 -20.10 32.12 7.01
CA ILE A 762 -20.64 31.82 5.68
C ILE A 762 -21.84 30.87 5.79
N LEU A 763 -21.69 29.81 6.57
CA LEU A 763 -22.75 28.84 6.86
C LEU A 763 -22.97 28.77 8.37
N GLN A 764 -24.22 28.74 8.79
CA GLN A 764 -24.64 28.49 10.17
C GLN A 764 -25.73 27.43 10.14
N SER A 765 -25.59 26.39 10.95
CA SER A 765 -26.62 25.35 11.05
C SER A 765 -27.87 25.87 11.76
N CYS A 766 -28.99 25.18 11.56
CA CYS A 766 -30.07 25.22 12.55
C CYS A 766 -29.57 24.67 13.90
N ALA A 767 -30.27 25.01 14.99
CA ALA A 767 -30.05 24.37 16.28
C ALA A 767 -30.48 22.90 16.18
N ASN A 768 -29.53 21.99 16.39
CA ASN A 768 -29.77 20.55 16.38
C ASN A 768 -30.47 20.16 17.70
N PRO A 769 -31.47 19.26 17.70
CA PRO A 769 -32.08 18.75 18.94
C PRO A 769 -31.08 18.10 19.92
N VAL A 770 -29.85 17.79 19.49
CA VAL A 770 -28.81 17.18 20.31
C VAL A 770 -27.46 17.90 20.17
N LYS A 771 -26.93 18.45 21.28
CA LYS A 771 -25.69 17.95 21.87
C LYS A 771 -24.48 17.83 20.94
N MET A 772 -24.08 18.85 20.17
CA MET A 772 -22.85 18.73 19.37
C MET A 772 -21.61 18.69 20.28
N THR A 773 -20.87 17.58 20.24
CA THR A 773 -19.74 17.32 21.15
C THR A 773 -18.38 17.51 20.49
N ALA A 774 -18.22 17.11 19.22
CA ALA A 774 -17.00 17.33 18.45
C ALA A 774 -17.29 17.42 16.95
N GLY A 775 -16.36 17.98 16.17
CA GLY A 775 -16.42 17.94 14.71
C GLY A 775 -15.04 17.69 14.09
N HIS A 776 -15.00 17.22 12.85
CA HIS A 776 -13.75 17.09 12.09
C HIS A 776 -14.00 17.07 10.57
N TRP A 777 -13.17 17.75 9.79
CA TRP A 777 -13.19 17.68 8.32
C TRP A 777 -12.77 16.29 7.81
N SER A 778 -13.29 15.88 6.64
CA SER A 778 -12.72 14.73 5.92
C SER A 778 -11.30 15.03 5.43
N PRO A 779 -10.33 14.10 5.60
CA PRO A 779 -8.98 14.28 5.08
C PRO A 779 -8.90 14.12 3.55
N SER A 780 -9.93 13.55 2.89
CA SER A 780 -9.87 13.19 1.46
C SER A 780 -10.94 13.83 0.57
N ARG A 781 -12.07 14.30 1.13
CA ARG A 781 -13.13 14.99 0.37
C ARG A 781 -13.35 16.42 0.89
N PRO A 782 -13.19 17.46 0.05
CA PRO A 782 -13.25 18.86 0.49
C PRO A 782 -14.65 19.35 0.91
N SER A 783 -15.74 18.73 0.47
CA SER A 783 -17.10 19.10 0.89
C SER A 783 -17.60 18.39 2.15
N VAL A 784 -16.85 17.39 2.65
CA VAL A 784 -17.33 16.46 3.67
C VAL A 784 -16.75 16.77 5.05
N PHE A 785 -17.61 16.76 6.08
CA PHE A 785 -17.19 16.80 7.48
C PHE A 785 -18.12 15.95 8.37
N TYR A 786 -17.60 15.59 9.54
CA TYR A 786 -18.22 14.75 10.55
C TYR A 786 -18.55 15.59 11.78
N ILE A 787 -19.71 15.35 12.40
CA ILE A 787 -20.11 15.92 13.70
C ILE A 787 -20.55 14.79 14.63
N ALA A 788 -20.01 14.78 15.84
CA ALA A 788 -20.38 13.88 16.92
C ALA A 788 -21.46 14.50 17.81
N LYS A 789 -22.31 13.64 18.38
CA LYS A 789 -23.39 14.03 19.28
C LYS A 789 -23.37 13.33 20.65
N ASN A 790 -23.96 14.03 21.61
CA ASN A 790 -24.16 13.61 23.00
C ASN A 790 -25.21 12.48 23.15
N ASP A 791 -25.94 12.11 22.09
CA ASP A 791 -26.81 10.92 22.06
C ASP A 791 -26.07 9.66 21.59
N GLY A 792 -24.79 9.77 21.25
CA GLY A 792 -23.98 8.67 20.74
C GLY A 792 -24.07 8.46 19.22
N SER A 793 -24.64 9.42 18.48
CA SER A 793 -24.68 9.40 17.01
C SER A 793 -23.66 10.32 16.33
N VAL A 794 -23.29 9.96 15.10
CA VAL A 794 -22.43 10.75 14.20
C VAL A 794 -23.26 11.20 13.00
N ASP A 795 -23.19 12.49 12.69
CA ASP A 795 -23.70 13.08 11.46
C ASP A 795 -22.55 13.27 10.45
N VAL A 796 -22.78 12.86 9.21
CA VAL A 796 -21.93 13.17 8.06
C VAL A 796 -22.65 14.20 7.19
N TRP A 797 -21.95 15.29 6.90
CA TRP A 797 -22.41 16.37 6.04
C TRP A 797 -21.60 16.36 4.75
N ASP A 798 -22.25 16.42 3.59
CA ASP A 798 -21.62 16.69 2.30
C ASP A 798 -22.24 17.95 1.69
N LEU A 799 -21.52 19.07 1.74
CA LEU A 799 -22.01 20.39 1.35
C LEU A 799 -22.38 20.52 -0.15
N LEU A 800 -22.04 19.55 -0.99
CA LEU A 800 -22.42 19.51 -2.41
C LEU A 800 -23.70 18.69 -2.67
N ASP A 801 -24.07 17.81 -1.74
CA ASP A 801 -25.35 17.08 -1.72
C ASP A 801 -26.39 17.86 -0.90
N LYS A 802 -26.11 18.09 0.40
CA LYS A 802 -27.04 18.73 1.34
C LYS A 802 -26.36 19.75 2.24
N THR A 803 -27.03 20.89 2.39
CA THR A 803 -26.56 22.04 3.17
C THR A 803 -27.49 22.42 4.33
N HIS A 804 -28.65 21.76 4.46
CA HIS A 804 -29.68 22.07 5.46
C HIS A 804 -29.98 20.91 6.43
N GLU A 805 -29.59 19.69 6.07
CA GLU A 805 -29.68 18.48 6.88
C GLU A 805 -28.43 17.61 6.58
N PRO A 806 -28.01 16.70 7.48
CA PRO A 806 -26.91 15.79 7.21
C PRO A 806 -27.26 14.80 6.08
N THR A 807 -26.24 14.36 5.34
CA THR A 807 -26.37 13.32 4.29
C THR A 807 -26.53 11.93 4.92
N LEU A 808 -25.88 11.69 6.06
CA LEU A 808 -26.02 10.46 6.86
C LEU A 808 -26.06 10.80 8.36
N THR A 809 -26.96 10.18 9.11
CA THR A 809 -26.94 10.15 10.59
C THR A 809 -26.89 8.70 11.03
N GLN A 810 -25.93 8.33 11.87
CA GLN A 810 -25.77 6.96 12.36
C GLN A 810 -25.49 6.92 13.87
N SER A 811 -26.25 6.11 14.60
CA SER A 811 -25.97 5.79 16.01
C SER A 811 -24.78 4.83 16.09
N VAL A 812 -23.81 5.11 16.97
CA VAL A 812 -22.55 4.36 17.10
C VAL A 812 -22.39 3.76 18.50
N SER A 813 -22.63 4.56 19.54
CA SER A 813 -22.62 4.11 20.95
C SER A 813 -23.95 4.49 21.60
N PRO A 814 -24.42 3.76 22.64
CA PRO A 814 -25.48 4.23 23.52
C PRO A 814 -25.00 5.32 24.51
N ALA A 815 -23.68 5.59 24.58
CA ALA A 815 -23.10 6.64 25.41
C ALA A 815 -22.78 7.90 24.57
N PRO A 816 -22.75 9.10 25.19
CA PRO A 816 -22.32 10.32 24.52
C PRO A 816 -20.94 10.16 23.85
N ILE A 817 -20.80 10.52 22.58
CA ILE A 817 -19.49 10.60 21.93
C ILE A 817 -18.80 11.87 22.43
N THR A 818 -17.53 11.76 22.81
CA THR A 818 -16.73 12.89 23.33
C THR A 818 -15.84 13.52 22.27
N THR A 819 -15.25 12.70 21.39
CA THR A 819 -14.28 13.15 20.39
C THR A 819 -14.23 12.20 19.18
N ILE A 820 -13.86 12.73 18.01
CA ILE A 820 -13.76 11.99 16.75
C ILE A 820 -12.49 12.36 15.98
N PHE A 821 -11.90 11.40 15.28
CA PHE A 821 -10.70 11.61 14.46
C PHE A 821 -10.69 10.70 13.20
N PRO A 822 -10.96 11.23 11.99
CA PRO A 822 -10.82 10.52 10.74
C PRO A 822 -9.35 10.44 10.28
N PHE A 823 -8.93 9.28 9.76
CA PHE A 823 -7.56 9.00 9.35
C PHE A 823 -7.49 8.18 8.05
N GLN A 824 -6.53 8.52 7.20
CA GLN A 824 -6.31 7.86 5.91
C GLN A 824 -5.17 6.83 6.03
N ILE A 825 -5.52 5.54 6.06
CA ILE A 825 -4.55 4.44 6.11
C ILE A 825 -3.97 4.15 4.72
N SER A 826 -4.81 4.23 3.68
CA SER A 826 -4.44 4.13 2.27
C SER A 826 -5.46 4.86 1.40
N GLN A 827 -5.19 5.05 0.10
CA GLN A 827 -6.19 5.57 -0.84
C GLN A 827 -7.46 4.70 -0.92
N LYS A 828 -7.37 3.41 -0.56
CA LYS A 828 -8.48 2.46 -0.59
C LYS A 828 -9.22 2.31 0.75
N GLN A 829 -8.68 2.81 1.87
CA GLN A 829 -9.25 2.61 3.21
C GLN A 829 -9.00 3.81 4.13
N HIS A 830 -10.07 4.53 4.48
CA HIS A 830 -10.07 5.59 5.49
C HIS A 830 -10.96 5.15 6.65
N LEU A 831 -10.53 5.44 7.88
CA LEU A 831 -11.25 5.06 9.10
C LEU A 831 -11.62 6.32 9.90
N LEU A 832 -12.68 6.23 10.70
CA LEU A 832 -13.12 7.22 11.66
C LEU A 832 -12.99 6.63 13.07
N ALA A 833 -12.09 7.18 13.89
CA ALA A 833 -12.09 6.91 15.31
C ALA A 833 -13.18 7.72 16.01
N VAL A 834 -13.91 7.09 16.92
CA VAL A 834 -14.99 7.65 17.72
C VAL A 834 -14.78 7.24 19.17
N GLY A 835 -14.52 8.21 20.04
CA GLY A 835 -14.35 7.99 21.48
C GLY A 835 -15.66 8.25 22.21
N ASP A 836 -16.10 7.30 23.03
CA ASP A 836 -17.30 7.47 23.86
C ASP A 836 -17.01 7.84 25.32
N ASN A 837 -18.07 8.30 25.99
CA ASN A 837 -18.09 8.58 27.42
C ASN A 837 -18.35 7.32 28.26
N ALA A 838 -18.17 6.11 27.73
CA ALA A 838 -18.18 4.85 28.52
C ALA A 838 -16.77 4.31 28.76
N GLY A 839 -15.82 4.66 27.88
CA GLY A 839 -14.44 4.19 27.88
C GLY A 839 -14.09 3.31 26.67
N THR A 840 -14.90 3.33 25.62
CA THR A 840 -14.75 2.53 24.40
C THR A 840 -14.33 3.40 23.23
N LEU A 841 -13.28 2.96 22.53
CA LEU A 841 -12.88 3.51 21.24
C LEU A 841 -13.52 2.67 20.13
N HIS A 842 -14.46 3.23 19.39
CA HIS A 842 -15.03 2.62 18.19
C HIS A 842 -14.25 3.09 16.96
N ILE A 843 -13.80 2.15 16.12
CA ILE A 843 -13.19 2.43 14.82
C ILE A 843 -14.15 2.01 13.72
N LEU A 844 -14.55 2.96 12.88
CA LEU A 844 -15.48 2.75 11.78
C LEU A 844 -14.76 2.90 10.43
N GLU A 845 -15.08 2.09 9.43
CA GLU A 845 -14.66 2.32 8.05
C GLU A 845 -15.57 3.35 7.36
N ILE A 846 -14.95 4.35 6.74
CA ILE A 846 -15.62 5.37 5.94
C ILE A 846 -15.91 4.79 4.54
N PRO A 847 -17.16 4.70 4.09
CA PRO A 847 -17.54 4.06 2.82
C PRO A 847 -17.01 4.80 1.59
N TRP A 848 -17.00 4.11 0.44
CA TRP A 848 -16.44 4.60 -0.83
C TRP A 848 -16.95 6.00 -1.22
N SER A 849 -18.26 6.22 -1.16
CA SER A 849 -18.95 7.48 -1.46
C SER A 849 -18.54 8.68 -0.60
N LEU A 850 -18.09 8.43 0.64
CA LEU A 850 -17.64 9.45 1.57
C LEU A 850 -16.10 9.66 1.54
N ARG A 851 -15.35 8.81 0.81
CA ARG A 851 -13.89 8.90 0.70
C ARG A 851 -13.35 9.28 -0.68
N GLN A 852 -14.00 8.87 -1.77
CA GLN A 852 -13.56 9.20 -3.14
C GLN A 852 -14.01 10.62 -3.52
N PRO A 853 -13.09 11.57 -3.79
CA PRO A 853 -13.47 12.89 -4.30
C PRO A 853 -13.96 12.82 -5.75
N THR A 854 -14.99 13.60 -6.05
CA THR A 854 -15.55 13.78 -7.39
C THR A 854 -14.66 14.67 -8.27
N PRO A 855 -14.69 14.52 -9.60
CA PRO A 855 -13.96 15.41 -10.50
C PRO A 855 -14.38 16.89 -10.30
N ASN A 856 -13.38 17.77 -10.11
CA ASN A 856 -13.56 19.21 -9.83
C ASN A 856 -14.26 19.56 -8.50
N GLU A 857 -14.36 18.65 -7.52
CA GLU A 857 -15.04 18.90 -6.22
C GLU A 857 -14.53 20.16 -5.50
N VAL A 858 -13.19 20.35 -5.48
CA VAL A 858 -12.51 21.52 -4.89
C VAL A 858 -13.01 22.82 -5.52
N THR A 859 -13.13 22.87 -6.85
CA THR A 859 -13.63 24.04 -7.58
C THR A 859 -15.12 24.27 -7.28
N GLY A 860 -15.92 23.20 -7.22
CA GLY A 860 -17.34 23.26 -6.88
C GLY A 860 -17.61 23.88 -5.52
N ILE A 861 -16.91 23.41 -4.48
CA ILE A 861 -17.09 23.94 -3.12
C ILE A 861 -16.43 25.32 -2.93
N SER A 862 -15.35 25.64 -3.64
CA SER A 862 -14.80 27.02 -3.68
C SER A 862 -15.82 28.02 -4.25
N ASN A 863 -16.47 27.65 -5.37
CA ASN A 863 -17.54 28.45 -5.98
C ASN A 863 -18.76 28.61 -5.04
N TYR A 864 -19.09 27.57 -4.28
CA TYR A 864 -20.12 27.63 -3.23
C TYR A 864 -19.76 28.67 -2.16
N PHE A 865 -18.56 28.59 -1.55
CA PHE A 865 -18.15 29.54 -0.52
C PHE A 865 -18.11 30.98 -1.05
N GLU A 866 -17.61 31.22 -2.26
CA GLU A 866 -17.64 32.54 -2.88
C GLU A 866 -19.05 33.10 -3.09
N ARG A 867 -19.99 32.25 -3.52
CA ARG A 867 -21.40 32.66 -3.71
C ARG A 867 -22.03 33.06 -2.39
N GLU A 868 -21.81 32.28 -1.33
CA GLU A 868 -22.37 32.60 -0.02
C GLU A 868 -21.68 33.81 0.65
N VAL A 869 -20.40 34.12 0.36
CA VAL A 869 -19.76 35.41 0.72
C VAL A 869 -20.45 36.58 0.01
N LYS A 870 -20.68 36.47 -1.31
CA LYS A 870 -21.36 37.51 -2.10
C LYS A 870 -22.80 37.72 -1.59
N ARG A 871 -23.50 36.64 -1.24
CA ARG A 871 -24.82 36.67 -0.58
C ARG A 871 -24.76 37.35 0.79
N ARG A 872 -23.76 37.04 1.63
CA ARG A 872 -23.59 37.64 2.95
C ARG A 872 -23.38 39.14 2.86
N ALA A 873 -22.51 39.62 1.98
CA ALA A 873 -22.31 41.04 1.72
C ALA A 873 -23.61 41.74 1.27
N PHE A 874 -24.38 41.13 0.35
CA PHE A 874 -25.67 41.65 -0.09
C PHE A 874 -26.73 41.71 1.03
N VAL A 875 -26.76 40.72 1.95
CA VAL A 875 -27.68 40.74 3.09
C VAL A 875 -27.33 41.85 4.08
N VAL A 876 -26.04 42.07 4.37
CA VAL A 876 -25.58 43.17 5.24
C VAL A 876 -25.94 44.52 4.63
N MET A 877 -25.55 44.77 3.38
CA MET A 877 -25.90 46.00 2.64
C MET A 877 -27.41 46.28 2.63
N ARG A 878 -28.24 45.23 2.59
CA ARG A 878 -29.70 45.35 2.64
C ARG A 878 -30.25 45.60 4.05
N TRP A 879 -29.56 45.20 5.10
CA TRP A 879 -29.86 45.62 6.47
C TRP A 879 -29.45 47.08 6.69
N ASP A 880 -28.25 47.48 6.26
CA ASP A 880 -27.76 48.87 6.35
C ASP A 880 -28.72 49.84 5.64
N PHE A 881 -29.22 49.47 4.45
CA PHE A 881 -30.23 50.24 3.73
C PHE A 881 -31.54 50.39 4.53
N ARG A 882 -32.04 49.29 5.12
CA ARG A 882 -33.28 49.30 5.93
C ARG A 882 -33.14 50.04 7.24
N GLU A 883 -31.95 50.02 7.86
CA GLU A 883 -31.68 50.77 9.07
C GLU A 883 -31.58 52.28 8.76
N ASN A 884 -31.01 52.65 7.61
CA ASN A 884 -31.07 54.03 7.10
C ASN A 884 -32.51 54.47 6.81
N GLU A 885 -33.29 53.70 6.06
CA GLU A 885 -34.72 53.96 5.79
C GLU A 885 -35.53 54.13 7.09
N LYS A 886 -35.31 53.27 8.08
CA LYS A 886 -35.92 53.37 9.42
C LYS A 886 -35.45 54.62 10.18
N ARG A 887 -34.16 54.95 10.12
CA ARG A 887 -33.55 56.14 10.76
C ARG A 887 -34.09 57.43 10.15
N GLU A 888 -34.26 57.49 8.84
CA GLU A 888 -34.87 58.60 8.11
C GLU A 888 -36.35 58.75 8.47
N LEU A 889 -37.13 57.66 8.47
CA LEU A 889 -38.53 57.66 8.91
C LEU A 889 -38.67 58.10 10.38
N GLU A 890 -37.78 57.66 11.27
CA GLU A 890 -37.76 58.14 12.66
C GLU A 890 -37.40 59.62 12.77
N GLN A 891 -36.45 60.12 11.97
CA GLN A 891 -36.12 61.55 11.94
C GLN A 891 -37.28 62.39 11.39
N GLU A 892 -37.95 61.92 10.33
CA GLU A 892 -39.11 62.61 9.77
C GLU A 892 -40.31 62.58 10.73
N GLN A 893 -40.53 61.49 11.47
CA GLN A 893 -41.50 61.43 12.56
C GLN A 893 -41.13 62.37 13.71
N LYS A 894 -39.85 62.46 14.12
CA LYS A 894 -39.38 63.40 15.15
C LYS A 894 -39.51 64.87 14.71
N ARG A 895 -39.38 65.17 13.41
CA ARG A 895 -39.72 66.48 12.80
C ARG A 895 -41.23 66.73 12.83
N LYS A 896 -42.06 65.79 12.36
CA LYS A 896 -43.53 65.89 12.33
C LYS A 896 -44.15 65.98 13.73
N ALA A 897 -43.49 65.42 14.75
CA ALA A 897 -43.89 65.52 16.16
C ALA A 897 -43.42 66.81 16.86
N GLY A 898 -42.64 67.67 16.21
CA GLY A 898 -42.17 68.95 16.78
C GLY A 898 -41.15 68.82 17.91
N ILE A 899 -40.50 67.65 18.06
CA ILE A 899 -39.52 67.37 19.13
C ILE A 899 -38.09 67.69 18.69
N ALA A 900 -37.81 67.69 17.39
CA ALA A 900 -36.57 68.23 16.85
C ALA A 900 -36.60 69.77 16.87
N PRO A 901 -35.53 70.47 17.31
CA PRO A 901 -35.46 71.92 17.17
C PRO A 901 -35.43 72.29 15.69
N ASN A 902 -36.29 73.23 15.27
CA ASN A 902 -36.13 73.90 13.99
C ASN A 902 -34.88 74.79 14.06
N VAL A 903 -33.73 74.22 13.68
CA VAL A 903 -32.57 75.01 13.28
C VAL A 903 -32.94 75.69 11.96
N ILE A 904 -33.55 76.86 12.07
CA ILE A 904 -33.63 77.82 10.96
C ILE A 904 -32.20 78.31 10.78
N LEU A 905 -31.47 77.64 9.88
CA LEU A 905 -30.16 78.09 9.43
C LEU A 905 -30.30 79.52 8.92
N THR A 906 -29.36 80.37 9.31
CA THR A 906 -29.28 81.75 8.80
C THR A 906 -28.91 81.73 7.32
N ASP A 907 -29.29 82.76 6.56
CA ASP A 907 -29.01 82.80 5.11
C ASP A 907 -27.50 82.67 4.82
N GLU A 908 -26.63 83.18 5.70
CA GLU A 908 -25.17 83.04 5.64
C GLU A 908 -24.70 81.57 5.80
N GLU A 909 -25.35 80.78 6.67
CA GLU A 909 -25.07 79.34 6.83
C GLU A 909 -25.60 78.52 5.63
N ILE A 910 -26.67 78.99 4.98
CA ILE A 910 -27.23 78.38 3.77
C ILE A 910 -26.30 78.64 2.57
N GLU A 911 -25.82 79.88 2.39
CA GLU A 911 -24.81 80.19 1.36
C GLU A 911 -23.50 79.44 1.60
N TYR A 912 -23.04 79.33 2.86
CA TYR A 912 -21.84 78.58 3.20
C TYR A 912 -21.99 77.08 2.87
N ARG A 913 -23.15 76.47 3.16
CA ARG A 913 -23.45 75.08 2.76
C ARG A 913 -23.53 74.91 1.26
N MET A 914 -24.26 75.77 0.54
CA MET A 914 -24.31 75.71 -0.93
C MET A 914 -22.92 75.85 -1.55
N LYS A 915 -22.03 76.65 -0.95
CA LYS A 915 -20.64 76.79 -1.41
C LYS A 915 -19.80 75.54 -1.13
N GLN A 916 -20.02 74.85 -0.01
CA GLN A 916 -19.39 73.54 0.25
C GLN A 916 -19.93 72.43 -0.66
N GLU A 917 -21.25 72.38 -0.88
CA GLU A 917 -21.91 71.42 -1.78
C GLU A 917 -21.48 71.65 -3.24
N TYR A 918 -21.34 72.91 -3.68
CA TYR A 918 -20.82 73.24 -5.01
C TYR A 918 -19.33 72.93 -5.17
N GLN A 919 -18.51 73.12 -4.12
CA GLN A 919 -17.11 72.68 -4.15
C GLN A 919 -17.01 71.16 -4.23
N ALA A 920 -17.77 70.42 -3.42
CA ALA A 920 -17.80 68.96 -3.47
C ALA A 920 -18.25 68.44 -4.86
N TYR A 921 -19.23 69.10 -5.49
CA TYR A 921 -19.64 68.81 -6.86
C TYR A 921 -18.52 69.04 -7.89
N LEU A 922 -17.76 70.14 -7.78
CA LEU A 922 -16.59 70.39 -8.64
C LEU A 922 -15.47 69.37 -8.40
N ASP A 923 -15.25 68.97 -7.15
CA ASP A 923 -14.26 67.96 -6.79
C ASP A 923 -14.66 66.59 -7.36
N GLU A 924 -15.93 66.19 -7.25
CA GLU A 924 -16.51 64.98 -7.87
C GLU A 924 -16.46 65.02 -9.41
N GLU A 925 -16.79 66.16 -10.04
CA GLU A 925 -16.66 66.33 -11.50
C GLU A 925 -15.20 66.18 -11.93
N SER A 926 -14.25 66.76 -11.19
CA SER A 926 -12.81 66.60 -11.44
C SER A 926 -12.31 65.16 -11.28
N ALA A 927 -12.92 64.39 -10.38
CA ALA A 927 -12.59 62.99 -10.16
C ALA A 927 -13.17 62.10 -11.28
N PHE A 928 -14.42 62.33 -11.67
CA PHE A 928 -15.10 61.65 -12.77
C PHE A 928 -14.43 61.91 -14.12
N LEU A 929 -14.01 63.16 -14.39
CA LEU A 929 -13.24 63.50 -15.59
C LEU A 929 -11.81 62.93 -15.59
N ARG A 930 -11.22 62.67 -14.41
CA ARG A 930 -9.97 61.90 -14.27
C ARG A 930 -10.18 60.41 -14.52
N GLU A 931 -11.25 59.81 -14.00
CA GLU A 931 -11.62 58.41 -14.27
C GLU A 931 -11.90 58.15 -15.76
N LEU A 932 -12.50 59.12 -16.45
CA LEU A 932 -12.68 59.12 -17.91
C LEU A 932 -11.41 59.44 -18.72
N GLY A 933 -10.28 59.77 -18.08
CA GLY A 933 -9.02 60.10 -18.73
C GLY A 933 -9.04 61.42 -19.53
N LEU A 934 -9.98 62.33 -19.22
CA LEU A 934 -10.20 63.60 -19.92
C LEU A 934 -9.43 64.78 -19.27
N LEU A 935 -9.08 64.66 -17.99
CA LEU A 935 -8.08 65.53 -17.33
C LEU A 935 -6.70 64.86 -17.26
N LYS A 936 -5.65 65.69 -17.22
CA LYS A 936 -4.26 65.28 -16.96
C LYS A 936 -3.79 65.85 -15.62
N GLU A 937 -2.79 65.20 -15.01
CA GLU A 937 -2.26 65.57 -13.69
C GLU A 937 -1.38 66.84 -13.66
N GLU A 938 -1.16 67.50 -14.80
CA GLU A 938 -0.25 68.67 -14.90
C GLU A 938 -0.93 70.03 -14.63
N ASP A 939 -2.27 70.09 -14.57
CA ASP A 939 -3.05 71.33 -14.42
C ASP A 939 -3.54 71.57 -12.97
N GLU A 940 -2.64 71.54 -11.98
CA GLU A 940 -2.94 71.96 -10.61
C GLU A 940 -2.18 73.26 -10.25
N PRO A 941 -2.87 74.38 -9.92
CA PRO A 941 -2.19 75.62 -9.55
C PRO A 941 -1.57 75.50 -8.16
N LEU A 942 -0.28 75.86 -8.06
CA LEU A 942 0.43 75.92 -6.78
C LEU A 942 -0.33 76.81 -5.77
N PRO A 943 -0.49 76.38 -4.50
CA PRO A 943 -1.18 77.18 -3.49
C PRO A 943 -0.41 78.49 -3.21
N GLU A 944 -1.14 79.60 -3.14
CA GLU A 944 -0.59 80.89 -2.74
C GLU A 944 -0.09 80.87 -1.28
N THR A 945 1.01 81.58 -1.01
CA THR A 945 1.82 81.53 0.21
C THR A 945 1.39 82.51 1.30
#